data_AF-A0A1H9NYU4-F1
#
_entry.id   AF-A0A1H9NYU4-F1
#
_cell.length_a   1.000
_cell.length_b   1.000
_cell.length_c   1.000
_cell.angle_alpha   90.00
_cell.angle_beta   90.00
_cell.angle_gamma   90.00
#
_symmetry.space_group_name_H-M   'P 1'
#
loop_
_entity.id
_entity.type
_entity.pdbx_description
1 polymer ?
#
loop_
_entity_poly.entity_id
_entity_poly.type
_entity_poly.pdbx_seq_one_letter_code
_entity_poly.pdbx_strand_id
1 'polypeptide(L)'
;MSGVAQLAKVGLRYGTTRALDALDLAIPAGCMAGLIGPDGVGKSSLLALLAGARQIQTGSVQVLDGDMADPLHRRTVCPRIAYMPQGLGKNLYPTLTVFENLEFFGRLFGQDAAERRWRIADLLAATGLAPFAERPAGKLSGGMKQKLGLCCALLHDPDLLILDEPTTGVDPLSRNQFWELIERIRRHRPGMSVLVATAYMDEAQRFDWLAAMDGGRVLASGAPAELLARTASTTLEEAFIALLPEERRRGHRALVIPPRTPNAEVAIEAHGLTMRFGDFVAVDHVSFRIERGEIFGFLGSNGCGKTTTMKMLTGLLPASEGQALLFGQPVDANDLQVRQRVGYMSQAFSLYGELSVRQNLDLHARLFHVPAAERQARIAAMVERFGLAGELDSLPGELPMGIRQRLSLAVAVIHRPELLILDEPTSGVDPIARDGIWELLIQLSREDGVTIFISTHFMNEALRCDRISLMHAGKVLDSDTPQALMEKRGLPTLEETFIAYLEEAGDSTVPAATTPAPATAPEQNAGARGNPRFSLRRLLSYSRREAMELRRDPIRATLAFLGTAFLMFIMGYGINMDVEHLTFAVLDHDRTTTSQSYALDVSGSRYFIEKAPLTDYGDLEARMRSGEVSLAIEFPPNFARDLKRGARPQVAFWIDGAMPTRANTIKGYVQGIHESFLQRLARESPRAIAAGGAEVALRYRYNPDVQSLPAMVPAMIPILLMMIPAMLTALGVVREKELGSIVNFYVTPVTRLEFLLGKQLPYVGLGMVNFAMLVALATLFFGVPLKGSLPALAIGALLYVGCSTGLGLLISSVLKSQIAAIFGTAIATLLPAIQFSGLFQPVSAMQGAGALIGQLYPTTHFLTISRGVFNKALGLADLWPYFVPLLLAVPVLTLISVAGLRKQER
;
A
#
# COMPACT_ATOMS: atom_id res chain seq x y z
N MET A 1 -37.89 18.01 -20.35
CA MET A 1 -36.48 17.59 -20.58
C MET A 1 -36.10 16.71 -19.40
N SER A 2 -35.74 15.45 -19.61
CA SER A 2 -35.30 14.57 -18.51
C SER A 2 -33.96 15.06 -17.97
N GLY A 3 -33.81 15.08 -16.65
CA GLY A 3 -32.51 15.40 -16.02
C GLY A 3 -31.50 14.28 -16.25
N VAL A 4 -30.20 14.60 -16.19
CA VAL A 4 -29.14 13.58 -16.34
C VAL A 4 -29.11 12.62 -15.16
N ALA A 5 -29.51 13.10 -13.99
CA ALA A 5 -29.66 12.32 -12.77
C ALA A 5 -30.84 12.81 -11.92
N GLN A 6 -31.53 11.87 -11.27
CA GLN A 6 -32.62 12.15 -10.34
C GLN A 6 -32.45 11.29 -9.08
N LEU A 7 -32.41 11.95 -7.93
CA LEU A 7 -32.32 11.32 -6.62
C LEU A 7 -33.63 11.59 -5.88
N ALA A 8 -34.20 10.52 -5.28
CA ALA A 8 -35.39 10.64 -4.45
C ALA A 8 -35.18 9.95 -3.10
N LYS A 9 -35.33 10.72 -2.01
CA LYS A 9 -35.20 10.29 -0.61
C LYS A 9 -33.94 9.47 -0.32
N VAL A 10 -32.82 9.85 -0.93
CA VAL A 10 -31.57 9.07 -0.85
C VAL A 10 -30.90 9.26 0.51
N GLY A 11 -30.62 8.16 1.19
CA GLY A 11 -29.89 8.16 2.47
C GLY A 11 -28.67 7.26 2.41
N LEU A 12 -27.57 7.73 3.02
CA LEU A 12 -26.29 7.02 3.09
C LEU A 12 -25.64 7.21 4.46
N ARG A 13 -25.18 6.12 5.08
CA ARG A 13 -24.50 6.11 6.38
C ARG A 13 -23.16 5.36 6.33
N TYR A 14 -22.18 5.90 7.03
CA TYR A 14 -20.86 5.32 7.30
C TYR A 14 -20.73 5.07 8.80
N GLY A 15 -20.97 3.83 9.25
CA GLY A 15 -21.00 3.55 10.69
C GLY A 15 -22.05 4.43 11.39
N THR A 16 -21.59 5.31 12.28
CA THR A 16 -22.42 6.30 13.00
C THR A 16 -22.67 7.60 12.21
N THR A 17 -21.82 7.91 11.22
CA THR A 17 -21.89 9.18 10.47
C THR A 17 -22.89 9.09 9.33
N ARG A 18 -23.83 10.03 9.28
CA ARG A 18 -24.81 10.13 8.18
C ARG A 18 -24.29 11.08 7.11
N ALA A 19 -23.91 10.52 5.95
CA ALA A 19 -23.37 11.31 4.85
C ALA A 19 -24.47 11.93 3.98
N LEU A 20 -25.59 11.24 3.78
CA LEU A 20 -26.76 11.76 3.05
C LEU A 20 -28.05 11.51 3.87
N ASP A 21 -28.93 12.50 3.90
CA ASP A 21 -30.17 12.48 4.67
C ASP A 21 -31.39 12.76 3.80
N ALA A 22 -32.04 11.68 3.32
CA ALA A 22 -33.29 11.73 2.57
C ALA A 22 -33.25 12.76 1.43
N LEU A 23 -32.15 12.77 0.69
CA LEU A 23 -31.84 13.81 -0.29
C LEU A 23 -32.69 13.62 -1.55
N ASP A 24 -33.37 14.70 -1.93
CA ASP A 24 -34.09 14.86 -3.19
C ASP A 24 -33.35 15.88 -4.06
N LEU A 25 -32.95 15.48 -5.27
CA LEU A 25 -32.21 16.36 -6.18
C LEU A 25 -32.41 15.92 -7.65
N ALA A 26 -32.71 16.88 -8.52
CA ALA A 26 -32.78 16.66 -9.96
C ALA A 26 -31.69 17.49 -10.64
N ILE A 27 -30.80 16.84 -11.37
CA ILE A 27 -29.66 17.48 -12.04
C ILE A 27 -29.99 17.62 -13.53
N PRO A 28 -29.93 18.83 -14.13
CA PRO A 28 -30.19 19.04 -15.54
C PRO A 28 -29.16 18.34 -16.45
N ALA A 29 -29.57 18.00 -17.67
CA ALA A 29 -28.70 17.40 -18.69
C ALA A 29 -28.13 18.44 -19.66
N GLY A 30 -26.97 18.14 -20.28
CA GLY A 30 -26.33 18.95 -21.32
C GLY A 30 -25.63 20.22 -20.81
N CYS A 31 -25.44 20.33 -19.50
CA CYS A 31 -24.83 21.50 -18.86
C CYS A 31 -23.69 21.11 -17.90
N MET A 32 -22.96 22.12 -17.45
CA MET A 32 -21.99 21.99 -16.36
C MET A 32 -22.70 22.26 -15.03
N ALA A 33 -22.89 21.22 -14.24
CA ALA A 33 -23.56 21.25 -12.94
C ALA A 33 -22.53 21.13 -11.80
N GLY A 34 -22.69 21.92 -10.75
CA GLY A 34 -21.82 21.91 -9.57
C GLY A 34 -22.51 21.52 -8.27
N LEU A 35 -21.80 20.76 -7.44
CA LEU A 35 -22.13 20.56 -6.02
C LEU A 35 -21.17 21.38 -5.19
N ILE A 36 -21.70 22.34 -4.44
CA ILE A 36 -20.92 23.22 -3.56
C ILE A 36 -21.27 22.96 -2.10
N GLY A 37 -20.29 23.09 -1.23
CA GLY A 37 -20.46 22.95 0.22
C GLY A 37 -19.16 22.55 0.91
N PRO A 38 -19.11 22.59 2.25
CA PRO A 38 -17.90 22.26 3.00
C PRO A 38 -17.51 20.78 2.88
N ASP A 39 -16.34 20.43 3.38
CA ASP A 39 -15.88 19.05 3.34
C ASP A 39 -16.67 18.17 4.30
N GLY A 40 -16.89 16.91 3.90
CA GLY A 40 -17.67 15.97 4.70
C GLY A 40 -19.21 16.14 4.62
N VAL A 41 -19.75 17.11 3.88
CA VAL A 41 -21.21 17.27 3.71
C VAL A 41 -21.89 16.23 2.81
N GLY A 42 -21.11 15.32 2.22
CA GLY A 42 -21.64 14.23 1.39
C GLY A 42 -21.50 14.41 -0.12
N LYS A 43 -20.81 15.45 -0.62
CA LYS A 43 -20.61 15.71 -2.07
C LYS A 43 -20.03 14.48 -2.79
N SER A 44 -18.84 14.03 -2.39
CA SER A 44 -18.17 12.85 -2.96
C SER A 44 -18.97 11.56 -2.80
N SER A 45 -19.74 11.45 -1.70
CA SER A 45 -20.65 10.32 -1.49
C SER A 45 -21.81 10.30 -2.48
N LEU A 46 -22.38 11.46 -2.80
CA LEU A 46 -23.41 11.61 -3.82
C LEU A 46 -22.85 11.28 -5.21
N LEU A 47 -21.68 11.83 -5.56
CA LEU A 47 -21.01 11.53 -6.83
C LEU A 47 -20.69 10.04 -7.00
N ALA A 48 -20.23 9.37 -5.94
CA ALA A 48 -19.94 7.93 -5.97
C ALA A 48 -21.21 7.07 -6.17
N LEU A 49 -22.37 7.51 -5.69
CA LEU A 49 -23.66 6.85 -5.97
C LEU A 49 -24.07 7.04 -7.42
N LEU A 50 -23.94 8.25 -7.96
CA LEU A 50 -24.24 8.56 -9.37
C LEU A 50 -23.32 7.82 -10.35
N ALA A 51 -22.04 7.65 -10.00
CA ALA A 51 -21.09 6.87 -10.78
C ALA A 51 -21.30 5.35 -10.69
N GLY A 52 -22.15 4.88 -9.76
CA GLY A 52 -22.33 3.46 -9.46
C GLY A 52 -21.17 2.82 -8.69
N ALA A 53 -20.19 3.62 -8.24
CA ALA A 53 -19.04 3.15 -7.45
C ALA A 53 -19.45 2.66 -6.05
N ARG A 54 -20.54 3.22 -5.49
CA ARG A 54 -21.05 2.93 -4.16
C ARG A 54 -22.47 2.34 -4.22
N GLN A 55 -22.78 1.44 -3.29
CA GLN A 55 -24.09 0.82 -3.20
C GLN A 55 -25.12 1.77 -2.59
N ILE A 56 -26.30 1.85 -3.20
CA ILE A 56 -27.45 2.60 -2.68
C ILE A 56 -27.99 1.86 -1.44
N GLN A 57 -28.11 2.56 -0.31
CA GLN A 57 -28.62 2.00 0.94
C GLN A 57 -30.13 2.25 1.11
N THR A 58 -30.60 3.47 0.83
CA THR A 58 -32.02 3.88 0.92
C THR A 58 -32.34 4.92 -0.16
N GLY A 59 -33.60 4.98 -0.59
CA GLY A 59 -34.07 5.85 -1.68
C GLY A 59 -33.82 5.27 -3.07
N SER A 60 -34.03 6.07 -4.11
CA SER A 60 -33.80 5.71 -5.51
C SER A 60 -32.88 6.71 -6.20
N VAL A 61 -31.97 6.19 -7.03
CA VAL A 61 -31.02 7.00 -7.81
C VAL A 61 -31.15 6.60 -9.27
N GLN A 62 -31.65 7.51 -10.10
CA GLN A 62 -31.73 7.33 -11.55
C GLN A 62 -30.64 8.15 -12.23
N VAL A 63 -29.94 7.54 -13.19
CA VAL A 63 -28.89 8.18 -13.99
C VAL A 63 -29.01 7.70 -15.43
N LEU A 64 -28.96 8.64 -16.39
CA LEU A 64 -29.13 8.38 -17.82
C LEU A 64 -30.38 7.50 -18.09
N ASP A 65 -31.54 7.98 -17.59
CA ASP A 65 -32.89 7.40 -17.78
C ASP A 65 -33.13 6.00 -17.19
N GLY A 66 -32.35 5.55 -16.20
CA GLY A 66 -32.68 4.31 -15.48
C GLY A 66 -32.09 4.20 -14.08
N ASP A 67 -32.54 3.19 -13.34
CA ASP A 67 -32.24 3.00 -11.92
C ASP A 67 -30.85 2.39 -11.69
N MET A 68 -30.00 3.10 -10.94
CA MET A 68 -28.67 2.64 -10.54
C MET A 68 -28.71 1.51 -9.51
N ALA A 69 -29.87 1.15 -8.94
CA ALA A 69 -30.03 -0.06 -8.14
C ALA A 69 -30.09 -1.34 -8.99
N ASP A 70 -30.48 -1.26 -10.27
CA ASP A 70 -30.52 -2.40 -11.19
C ASP A 70 -29.11 -2.77 -11.72
N PRO A 71 -28.62 -4.00 -11.48
CA PRO A 71 -27.35 -4.48 -12.03
C PRO A 71 -27.28 -4.50 -13.57
N LEU A 72 -28.40 -4.68 -14.28
CA LEU A 72 -28.42 -4.69 -15.74
C LEU A 72 -28.26 -3.28 -16.29
N HIS A 73 -29.05 -2.32 -15.79
CA HIS A 73 -28.88 -0.90 -16.13
C HIS A 73 -27.46 -0.41 -15.88
N ARG A 74 -26.90 -0.66 -14.67
CA ARG A 74 -25.51 -0.27 -14.34
C ARG A 74 -24.47 -0.80 -15.35
N ARG A 75 -24.61 -2.05 -15.82
CA ARG A 75 -23.67 -2.63 -16.79
C ARG A 75 -23.70 -1.92 -18.14
N THR A 76 -24.86 -1.39 -18.52
CA THR A 76 -25.07 -0.66 -19.78
C THR A 76 -24.63 0.79 -19.66
N VAL A 77 -24.86 1.43 -18.50
CA VAL A 77 -24.66 2.86 -18.30
C VAL A 77 -23.29 3.23 -17.74
N CYS A 78 -22.67 2.44 -16.85
CA CYS A 78 -21.34 2.76 -16.32
C CYS A 78 -20.27 2.99 -17.42
N PRO A 79 -20.26 2.26 -18.56
CA PRO A 79 -19.34 2.58 -19.66
C PRO A 79 -19.56 3.93 -20.33
N ARG A 80 -20.71 4.58 -20.10
CA ARG A 80 -21.08 5.92 -20.60
C ARG A 80 -20.85 7.01 -19.53
N ILE A 81 -20.43 6.62 -18.32
CA ILE A 81 -20.13 7.54 -17.22
C ILE A 81 -18.62 7.50 -16.96
N ALA A 82 -17.98 8.65 -17.04
CA ALA A 82 -16.61 8.81 -16.58
C ALA A 82 -16.61 9.36 -15.16
N TYR A 83 -15.87 8.71 -14.24
CA TYR A 83 -15.76 9.15 -12.86
C TYR A 83 -14.30 9.38 -12.47
N MET A 84 -14.01 10.60 -12.03
CA MET A 84 -12.73 11.00 -11.47
C MET A 84 -12.90 11.24 -9.96
N PRO A 85 -12.43 10.31 -9.09
CA PRO A 85 -12.61 10.40 -7.65
C PRO A 85 -11.70 11.47 -7.02
N GLN A 86 -12.09 11.96 -5.84
CA GLN A 86 -11.32 12.95 -5.08
C GLN A 86 -9.91 12.45 -4.72
N GLY A 87 -8.91 13.27 -5.06
CA GLY A 87 -7.51 13.12 -4.67
C GLY A 87 -6.54 12.93 -5.84
N LEU A 88 -5.38 13.56 -5.73
CA LEU A 88 -4.37 13.65 -6.78
C LEU A 88 -3.87 12.27 -7.24
N GLY A 89 -4.32 11.83 -8.42
CA GLY A 89 -3.85 10.61 -9.07
C GLY A 89 -4.36 9.31 -8.46
N LYS A 90 -5.41 9.31 -7.62
CA LYS A 90 -6.00 8.07 -7.07
C LYS A 90 -6.58 7.16 -8.15
N ASN A 91 -6.98 7.70 -9.30
CA ASN A 91 -7.41 6.95 -10.47
C ASN A 91 -6.26 6.52 -11.40
N LEU A 92 -5.01 6.86 -11.08
CA LEU A 92 -3.85 6.56 -11.92
C LEU A 92 -3.00 5.43 -11.33
N TYR A 93 -2.22 4.80 -12.21
CA TYR A 93 -1.21 3.83 -11.82
C TYR A 93 0.17 4.49 -11.84
N PRO A 94 0.78 4.76 -10.67
CA PRO A 94 1.96 5.63 -10.57
C PRO A 94 3.23 5.05 -11.20
N THR A 95 3.32 3.71 -11.31
CA THR A 95 4.44 3.00 -11.91
C THR A 95 4.36 2.92 -13.44
N LEU A 96 3.21 3.21 -14.02
CA LEU A 96 2.98 3.24 -15.46
C LEU A 96 3.30 4.63 -16.02
N THR A 97 3.72 4.70 -17.28
CA THR A 97 3.89 5.97 -18.00
C THR A 97 2.54 6.62 -18.30
N VAL A 98 2.57 7.89 -18.73
CA VAL A 98 1.36 8.60 -19.19
C VAL A 98 0.66 7.82 -20.30
N PHE A 99 1.44 7.39 -21.30
CA PHE A 99 0.93 6.60 -22.42
C PHE A 99 0.38 5.24 -21.95
N GLU A 100 1.09 4.52 -21.07
CA GLU A 100 0.65 3.22 -20.57
C GLU A 100 -0.65 3.29 -19.74
N ASN A 101 -0.83 4.35 -18.96
CA ASN A 101 -2.09 4.60 -18.25
C ASN A 101 -3.25 4.72 -19.25
N LEU A 102 -3.10 5.58 -20.26
CA LEU A 102 -4.14 5.77 -21.28
C LEU A 102 -4.36 4.49 -22.10
N GLU A 103 -3.30 3.77 -22.45
CA GLU A 103 -3.40 2.51 -23.19
C GLU A 103 -4.21 1.47 -22.40
N PHE A 104 -3.99 1.39 -21.08
CA PHE A 104 -4.75 0.51 -20.20
C PHE A 104 -6.24 0.83 -20.22
N PHE A 105 -6.63 2.09 -19.99
CA PHE A 105 -8.04 2.49 -20.01
C PHE A 105 -8.68 2.24 -21.38
N GLY A 106 -8.01 2.59 -22.49
CA GLY A 106 -8.60 2.40 -23.82
C GLY A 106 -8.85 0.94 -24.16
N ARG A 107 -8.04 0.01 -23.62
CA ARG A 107 -8.29 -1.43 -23.75
C ARG A 107 -9.46 -1.91 -22.89
N LEU A 108 -9.67 -1.35 -21.70
CA LEU A 108 -10.81 -1.71 -20.83
C LEU A 108 -12.16 -1.40 -21.49
N PHE A 109 -12.23 -0.29 -22.21
CA PHE A 109 -13.42 0.14 -22.95
C PHE A 109 -13.51 -0.45 -24.37
N GLY A 110 -12.59 -1.35 -24.75
CA GLY A 110 -12.71 -2.12 -25.98
C GLY A 110 -12.28 -1.42 -27.28
N GLN A 111 -11.62 -0.26 -27.21
CA GLN A 111 -11.20 0.52 -28.39
C GLN A 111 -10.12 -0.16 -29.20
N ASP A 112 -10.26 -0.25 -30.52
CA ASP A 112 -9.26 -0.90 -31.37
C ASP A 112 -7.89 -0.20 -31.34
N ALA A 113 -6.83 -0.90 -31.75
CA ALA A 113 -5.45 -0.42 -31.56
C ALA A 113 -5.11 0.85 -32.37
N ALA A 114 -5.75 1.05 -33.53
CA ALA A 114 -5.59 2.26 -34.32
C ALA A 114 -6.35 3.44 -33.69
N GLU A 115 -7.64 3.24 -33.39
CA GLU A 115 -8.48 4.23 -32.70
C GLU A 115 -7.86 4.70 -31.39
N ARG A 116 -7.44 3.75 -30.52
CA ARG A 116 -6.83 4.08 -29.23
C ARG A 116 -5.56 4.90 -29.38
N ARG A 117 -4.68 4.59 -30.34
CA ARG A 117 -3.45 5.37 -30.56
C ARG A 117 -3.76 6.79 -31.03
N TRP A 118 -4.73 6.94 -31.94
CA TRP A 118 -5.19 8.24 -32.42
C TRP A 118 -5.78 9.08 -31.27
N ARG A 119 -6.69 8.52 -30.48
CA ARG A 119 -7.32 9.20 -29.32
C ARG A 119 -6.31 9.59 -28.26
N ILE A 120 -5.35 8.72 -27.96
CA ILE A 120 -4.28 9.03 -27.00
C ILE A 120 -3.45 10.22 -27.51
N ALA A 121 -3.06 10.22 -28.78
CA ALA A 121 -2.29 11.32 -29.35
C ALA A 121 -3.07 12.65 -29.31
N ASP A 122 -4.35 12.62 -29.69
CA ASP A 122 -5.23 13.78 -29.66
C ASP A 122 -5.40 14.36 -28.24
N LEU A 123 -5.72 13.52 -27.26
CA LEU A 123 -5.86 13.95 -25.87
C LEU A 123 -4.55 14.47 -25.30
N LEU A 124 -3.42 13.80 -25.57
CA LEU A 124 -2.11 14.27 -25.09
C LEU A 124 -1.69 15.61 -25.70
N ALA A 125 -2.02 15.84 -26.97
CA ALA A 125 -1.79 17.13 -27.63
C ALA A 125 -2.69 18.22 -27.03
N ALA A 126 -3.98 17.90 -26.88
CA ALA A 126 -4.98 18.80 -26.29
C ALA A 126 -4.59 19.22 -24.86
N THR A 127 -4.04 18.34 -24.05
CA THR A 127 -3.68 18.64 -22.65
C THR A 127 -2.24 19.09 -22.44
N GLY A 128 -1.44 19.23 -23.50
CA GLY A 128 0.00 19.56 -23.40
C GLY A 128 0.84 18.47 -22.73
N LEU A 129 0.36 17.23 -22.67
CA LEU A 129 1.05 16.10 -22.05
C LEU A 129 1.88 15.28 -23.05
N ALA A 130 1.82 15.58 -24.34
CA ALA A 130 2.55 14.86 -25.39
C ALA A 130 4.07 14.73 -25.12
N PRO A 131 4.81 15.78 -24.67
CA PRO A 131 6.24 15.66 -24.36
C PRO A 131 6.53 14.70 -23.18
N PHE A 132 5.53 14.42 -22.35
CA PHE A 132 5.65 13.62 -21.14
C PHE A 132 5.07 12.21 -21.30
N ALA A 133 4.74 11.77 -22.52
CA ALA A 133 4.10 10.49 -22.80
C ALA A 133 4.80 9.28 -22.12
N GLU A 134 6.13 9.27 -22.11
CA GLU A 134 6.95 8.20 -21.53
C GLU A 134 7.32 8.42 -20.05
N ARG A 135 6.92 9.54 -19.45
CA ARG A 135 7.21 9.83 -18.04
C ARG A 135 6.28 9.01 -17.13
N PRO A 136 6.80 8.36 -16.07
CA PRO A 136 5.95 7.67 -15.08
C PRO A 136 4.96 8.63 -14.40
N ALA A 137 3.70 8.22 -14.25
CA ALA A 137 2.64 9.04 -13.67
C ALA A 137 2.95 9.49 -12.23
N GLY A 138 3.67 8.66 -11.46
CA GLY A 138 4.12 9.00 -10.10
C GLY A 138 5.06 10.22 -10.06
N LYS A 139 5.81 10.47 -11.14
CA LYS A 139 6.79 11.57 -11.27
C LYS A 139 6.20 12.86 -11.88
N LEU A 140 4.90 12.90 -12.15
CA LEU A 140 4.21 14.09 -12.66
C LEU A 140 3.89 15.07 -11.52
N SER A 141 3.77 16.36 -11.86
CA SER A 141 3.22 17.37 -10.93
C SER A 141 1.73 17.12 -10.64
N GLY A 142 1.17 17.76 -9.61
CA GLY A 142 -0.25 17.62 -9.27
C GLY A 142 -1.18 17.97 -10.44
N GLY A 143 -0.99 19.14 -11.07
CA GLY A 143 -1.76 19.55 -12.24
C GLY A 143 -1.63 18.59 -13.43
N MET A 144 -0.42 18.09 -13.70
CA MET A 144 -0.20 17.08 -14.75
C MET A 144 -0.91 15.75 -14.44
N LYS A 145 -0.95 15.31 -13.18
CA LYS A 145 -1.71 14.13 -12.76
C LYS A 145 -3.21 14.33 -12.99
N GLN A 146 -3.75 15.50 -12.68
CA GLN A 146 -5.17 15.79 -12.93
C GLN A 146 -5.49 15.82 -14.43
N LYS A 147 -4.64 16.45 -15.25
CA LYS A 147 -4.77 16.43 -16.72
C LYS A 147 -4.75 14.99 -17.26
N LEU A 148 -3.83 14.14 -16.80
CA LEU A 148 -3.79 12.73 -17.19
C LEU A 148 -5.03 11.96 -16.71
N GLY A 149 -5.49 12.21 -15.48
CA GLY A 149 -6.72 11.63 -14.94
C GLY A 149 -7.94 11.97 -15.80
N LEU A 150 -8.04 13.22 -16.24
CA LEU A 150 -9.06 13.68 -17.16
C LEU A 150 -8.93 13.01 -18.54
N CYS A 151 -7.73 12.87 -19.10
CA CYS A 151 -7.52 12.12 -20.34
C CYS A 151 -7.99 10.66 -20.23
N CYS A 152 -7.69 9.98 -19.11
CA CYS A 152 -8.17 8.63 -18.84
C CYS A 152 -9.70 8.56 -18.78
N ALA A 153 -10.34 9.55 -18.14
CA ALA A 153 -11.78 9.68 -18.01
C ALA A 153 -12.46 9.92 -19.36
N LEU A 154 -11.87 10.73 -20.24
CA LEU A 154 -12.45 11.11 -21.53
C LEU A 154 -12.18 10.13 -22.66
N LEU A 155 -11.21 9.23 -22.47
CA LEU A 155 -10.73 8.36 -23.54
C LEU A 155 -11.87 7.59 -24.21
N HIS A 156 -12.90 7.22 -23.46
CA HIS A 156 -14.03 6.37 -23.89
C HIS A 156 -15.31 7.13 -24.23
N ASP A 157 -15.25 8.44 -24.46
CA ASP A 157 -16.38 9.25 -24.94
C ASP A 157 -17.63 9.18 -24.05
N PRO A 158 -17.56 9.61 -22.78
CA PRO A 158 -18.68 9.54 -21.85
C PRO A 158 -19.81 10.54 -22.19
N ASP A 159 -21.04 10.17 -21.84
CA ASP A 159 -22.21 11.07 -21.87
C ASP A 159 -22.32 11.90 -20.58
N LEU A 160 -21.82 11.36 -19.47
CA LEU A 160 -21.76 12.03 -18.17
C LEU A 160 -20.32 11.96 -17.63
N LEU A 161 -19.70 13.13 -17.45
CA LEU A 161 -18.40 13.28 -16.82
C LEU A 161 -18.57 13.76 -15.38
N ILE A 162 -18.18 12.94 -14.42
CA ILE A 162 -18.26 13.23 -12.98
C ILE A 162 -16.84 13.51 -12.45
N LEU A 163 -16.64 14.71 -11.91
CA LEU A 163 -15.37 15.19 -11.39
C LEU A 163 -15.52 15.54 -9.90
N ASP A 164 -14.91 14.75 -9.03
CA ASP A 164 -14.95 14.96 -7.59
C ASP A 164 -13.72 15.75 -7.14
N GLU A 165 -13.89 17.06 -6.93
CA GLU A 165 -12.83 17.99 -6.53
C GLU A 165 -11.57 17.91 -7.41
N PRO A 166 -11.72 18.11 -8.74
CA PRO A 166 -10.66 17.83 -9.72
C PRO A 166 -9.46 18.77 -9.63
N THR A 167 -9.60 19.93 -8.99
CA THR A 167 -8.63 21.02 -8.95
C THR A 167 -8.06 21.24 -7.54
N THR A 168 -8.44 20.43 -6.56
CA THR A 168 -7.89 20.49 -5.20
C THR A 168 -6.38 20.23 -5.22
N GLY A 169 -5.62 21.15 -4.62
CA GLY A 169 -4.15 21.08 -4.61
C GLY A 169 -3.49 21.32 -5.98
N VAL A 170 -4.18 21.99 -6.90
CA VAL A 170 -3.64 22.47 -8.18
C VAL A 170 -3.51 24.00 -8.13
N ASP A 171 -2.41 24.52 -8.67
CA ASP A 171 -2.17 25.96 -8.75
C ASP A 171 -3.18 26.69 -9.66
N PRO A 172 -3.39 28.01 -9.47
CA PRO A 172 -4.40 28.78 -10.19
C PRO A 172 -4.28 28.71 -11.72
N LEU A 173 -3.06 28.81 -12.26
CA LEU A 173 -2.84 28.74 -13.71
C LEU A 173 -3.21 27.36 -14.26
N SER A 174 -2.71 26.30 -13.64
CA SER A 174 -3.06 24.92 -14.02
C SER A 174 -4.55 24.62 -13.89
N ARG A 175 -5.24 25.24 -12.93
CA ARG A 175 -6.70 25.15 -12.74
C ARG A 175 -7.45 25.85 -13.86
N ASN A 176 -7.08 27.08 -14.23
CA ASN A 176 -7.70 27.77 -15.36
C ASN A 176 -7.54 26.98 -16.66
N GLN A 177 -6.32 26.48 -16.93
CA GLN A 177 -6.06 25.59 -18.07
C GLN A 177 -6.90 24.30 -18.04
N PHE A 178 -7.16 23.76 -16.85
CA PHE A 178 -8.01 22.57 -16.68
C PHE A 178 -9.47 22.85 -17.06
N TRP A 179 -10.02 24.00 -16.66
CA TRP A 179 -11.39 24.39 -17.00
C TRP A 179 -11.55 24.74 -18.48
N GLU A 180 -10.61 25.48 -19.07
CA GLU A 180 -10.59 25.76 -20.51
C GLU A 180 -10.59 24.48 -21.36
N LEU A 181 -9.84 23.48 -20.91
CA LEU A 181 -9.81 22.16 -21.54
C LEU A 181 -11.19 21.50 -21.52
N ILE A 182 -11.87 21.48 -20.37
CA ILE A 182 -13.23 20.92 -20.23
C ILE A 182 -14.21 21.66 -21.15
N GLU A 183 -14.18 22.99 -21.16
CA GLU A 183 -15.03 23.80 -22.04
C GLU A 183 -14.77 23.49 -23.52
N ARG A 184 -13.51 23.34 -23.92
CA ARG A 184 -13.16 22.94 -25.29
C ARG A 184 -13.72 21.58 -25.63
N ILE A 185 -13.65 20.60 -24.73
CA ILE A 185 -14.21 19.26 -24.96
C ILE A 185 -15.73 19.31 -25.08
N ARG A 186 -16.41 20.05 -24.19
CA ARG A 186 -17.86 20.24 -24.22
C ARG A 186 -18.33 20.91 -25.51
N ARG A 187 -17.56 21.87 -26.05
CA ARG A 187 -17.85 22.48 -27.37
C ARG A 187 -17.88 21.47 -28.51
N HIS A 188 -17.04 20.43 -28.46
CA HIS A 188 -17.05 19.34 -29.43
C HIS A 188 -18.15 18.29 -29.14
N ARG A 189 -18.75 18.31 -27.94
CA ARG A 189 -19.78 17.37 -27.48
C ARG A 189 -20.91 18.07 -26.72
N PRO A 190 -21.83 18.77 -27.40
CA PRO A 190 -22.89 19.54 -26.75
C PRO A 190 -23.87 18.67 -25.92
N GLY A 191 -23.96 17.36 -26.19
CA GLY A 191 -24.79 16.42 -25.42
C GLY A 191 -24.16 15.92 -24.11
N MET A 192 -22.86 16.16 -23.88
CA MET A 192 -22.16 15.69 -22.68
C MET A 192 -22.53 16.55 -21.47
N SER A 193 -22.94 15.90 -20.37
CA SER A 193 -23.18 16.56 -19.08
C SER A 193 -21.92 16.48 -18.21
N VAL A 194 -21.58 17.56 -17.52
CA VAL A 194 -20.41 17.59 -16.61
C VAL A 194 -20.93 17.87 -15.21
N LEU A 195 -20.65 16.99 -14.26
CA LEU A 195 -21.01 17.15 -12.85
C LEU A 195 -19.74 17.28 -12.02
N VAL A 196 -19.60 18.39 -11.31
CA VAL A 196 -18.40 18.73 -10.54
C VAL A 196 -18.75 18.88 -9.07
N ALA A 197 -17.99 18.27 -8.15
CA ALA A 197 -17.93 18.74 -6.77
C ALA A 197 -16.75 19.70 -6.64
N THR A 198 -16.99 20.89 -6.07
CA THR A 198 -15.91 21.85 -5.79
C THR A 198 -16.14 22.52 -4.44
N ALA A 199 -15.04 22.79 -3.75
CA ALA A 199 -15.02 23.66 -2.58
C ALA A 199 -14.67 25.12 -2.95
N TYR A 200 -14.34 25.38 -4.22
CA TYR A 200 -13.94 26.70 -4.72
C TYR A 200 -15.13 27.42 -5.36
N MET A 201 -15.56 28.52 -4.75
CA MET A 201 -16.71 29.30 -5.23
C MET A 201 -16.44 30.00 -6.56
N ASP A 202 -15.20 30.39 -6.82
CA ASP A 202 -14.79 31.02 -8.10
C ASP A 202 -14.91 30.03 -9.28
N GLU A 203 -14.71 28.73 -9.02
CA GLU A 203 -14.97 27.69 -10.02
C GLU A 203 -16.46 27.49 -10.23
N ALA A 204 -17.21 27.46 -9.13
CA ALA A 204 -18.66 27.29 -9.14
C ALA A 204 -19.39 28.38 -9.93
N GLN A 205 -18.83 29.61 -9.97
CA GLN A 205 -19.39 30.72 -10.73
C GLN A 205 -19.44 30.47 -12.24
N ARG A 206 -18.57 29.59 -12.77
CA ARG A 206 -18.53 29.22 -14.19
C ARG A 206 -19.59 28.20 -14.59
N PHE A 207 -20.27 27.59 -13.62
CA PHE A 207 -21.18 26.49 -13.87
C PHE A 207 -22.56 26.99 -14.29
N ASP A 208 -23.23 26.22 -15.17
CA ASP A 208 -24.56 26.56 -15.67
C ASP A 208 -25.63 26.36 -14.56
N TRP A 209 -25.38 25.45 -13.62
CA TRP A 209 -26.29 25.09 -12.53
C TRP A 209 -25.51 24.66 -11.28
N LEU A 210 -26.01 24.99 -10.09
CA LEU A 210 -25.40 24.68 -8.80
C LEU A 210 -26.42 24.03 -7.85
N ALA A 211 -25.94 23.16 -6.97
CA ALA A 211 -26.64 22.73 -5.77
C ALA A 211 -25.75 22.93 -4.53
N ALA A 212 -26.23 23.76 -3.60
CA ALA A 212 -25.60 24.00 -2.31
C ALA A 212 -25.99 22.90 -1.33
N MET A 213 -25.00 22.25 -0.71
CA MET A 213 -25.19 21.15 0.23
C MET A 213 -24.64 21.46 1.62
N ASP A 214 -25.36 21.03 2.65
CA ASP A 214 -24.90 21.04 4.03
C ASP A 214 -25.50 19.85 4.81
N GLY A 215 -24.69 19.19 5.64
CA GLY A 215 -25.15 18.08 6.49
C GLY A 215 -25.86 16.92 5.76
N GLY A 216 -25.49 16.65 4.49
CA GLY A 216 -26.13 15.61 3.69
C GLY A 216 -27.48 15.98 3.08
N ARG A 217 -27.84 17.27 3.08
CA ARG A 217 -29.07 17.83 2.49
C ARG A 217 -28.73 18.92 1.47
N VAL A 218 -29.66 19.16 0.54
CA VAL A 218 -29.58 20.28 -0.42
C VAL A 218 -30.28 21.49 0.19
N LEU A 219 -29.57 22.61 0.28
CA LEU A 219 -30.07 23.89 0.79
C LEU A 219 -30.82 24.66 -0.29
N ALA A 220 -30.21 24.76 -1.47
CA ALA A 220 -30.78 25.40 -2.65
C ALA A 220 -30.13 24.85 -3.91
N SER A 221 -30.82 24.97 -5.04
CA SER A 221 -30.29 24.66 -6.36
C SER A 221 -30.83 25.63 -7.40
N GLY A 222 -30.02 25.95 -8.41
CA GLY A 222 -30.38 26.90 -9.47
C GLY A 222 -29.14 27.40 -10.22
N ALA A 223 -29.31 28.33 -11.15
CA ALA A 223 -28.18 29.00 -11.79
C ALA A 223 -27.43 29.89 -10.75
N PRO A 224 -26.11 30.11 -10.89
CA PRO A 224 -25.35 30.97 -9.98
C PRO A 224 -25.98 32.35 -9.77
N ALA A 225 -26.44 32.98 -10.85
CA ALA A 225 -27.10 34.29 -10.80
C ALA A 225 -28.43 34.27 -10.01
N GLU A 226 -29.18 33.16 -10.08
CA GLU A 226 -30.42 32.99 -9.31
C GLU A 226 -30.13 32.85 -7.81
N LEU A 227 -29.05 32.13 -7.46
CA LEU A 227 -28.63 31.99 -6.07
C LEU A 227 -28.19 33.34 -5.48
N LEU A 228 -27.37 34.12 -6.21
CA LEU A 228 -26.95 35.47 -5.80
C LEU A 228 -28.14 36.41 -5.61
N ALA A 229 -29.08 36.40 -6.56
CA ALA A 229 -30.29 37.23 -6.47
C ALA A 229 -31.18 36.82 -5.29
N ARG A 230 -31.30 35.52 -5.02
CA ARG A 230 -32.11 35.00 -3.91
C ARG A 230 -31.57 35.38 -2.53
N THR A 231 -30.26 35.53 -2.40
CA THR A 231 -29.60 35.88 -1.13
C THR A 231 -29.21 37.35 -1.02
N ALA A 232 -29.44 38.15 -2.07
CA ALA A 232 -28.99 39.54 -2.19
C ALA A 232 -27.48 39.71 -1.91
N SER A 233 -26.68 38.80 -2.45
CA SER A 233 -25.23 38.72 -2.23
C SER A 233 -24.45 39.12 -3.47
N THR A 234 -23.21 39.58 -3.28
CA THR A 234 -22.33 39.97 -4.41
C THR A 234 -21.42 38.82 -4.84
N THR A 235 -21.11 37.91 -3.92
CA THR A 235 -20.27 36.73 -4.17
C THR A 235 -21.02 35.43 -3.85
N LEU A 236 -20.62 34.32 -4.51
CA LEU A 236 -21.21 33.00 -4.24
C LEU A 236 -20.89 32.49 -2.84
N GLU A 237 -19.77 32.91 -2.27
CA GLU A 237 -19.39 32.60 -0.89
C GLU A 237 -20.40 33.22 0.09
N GLU A 238 -20.68 34.52 -0.04
CA GLU A 238 -21.72 35.20 0.73
C GLU A 238 -23.10 34.55 0.56
N ALA A 239 -23.46 34.20 -0.69
CA ALA A 239 -24.73 33.53 -0.97
C ALA A 239 -24.82 32.17 -0.29
N PHE A 240 -23.75 31.37 -0.33
CA PHE A 240 -23.70 30.09 0.36
C PHE A 240 -23.86 30.24 1.87
N ILE A 241 -23.16 31.19 2.49
CA ILE A 241 -23.29 31.52 3.91
C ILE A 241 -24.72 31.95 4.26
N ALA A 242 -25.33 32.77 3.40
CA ALA A 242 -26.72 33.22 3.50
C ALA A 242 -27.76 32.12 3.23
N LEU A 243 -27.34 30.91 2.83
CA LEU A 243 -28.20 29.73 2.73
C LEU A 243 -28.02 28.74 3.89
N LEU A 244 -26.92 28.86 4.66
CA LEU A 244 -26.66 27.98 5.82
C LEU A 244 -27.72 28.16 6.93
N PRO A 245 -28.01 27.11 7.72
CA PRO A 245 -28.88 27.21 8.90
C PRO A 245 -28.43 28.27 9.90
N GLU A 246 -29.36 28.89 10.63
CA GLU A 246 -29.06 29.97 11.59
C GLU A 246 -27.99 29.59 12.62
N GLU A 247 -27.98 28.35 13.13
CA GLU A 247 -27.00 27.95 14.15
C GLU A 247 -25.56 28.01 13.62
N ARG A 248 -25.35 27.68 12.34
CA ARG A 248 -24.04 27.78 11.68
C ARG A 248 -23.72 29.20 11.26
N ARG A 249 -24.72 30.00 10.90
CA ARG A 249 -24.54 31.40 10.49
C ARG A 249 -24.17 32.31 11.66
N ARG A 250 -24.70 32.07 12.87
CA ARG A 250 -24.41 32.89 14.08
C ARG A 250 -22.93 32.94 14.47
N GLY A 251 -22.16 31.90 14.13
CA GLY A 251 -20.72 31.86 14.37
C GLY A 251 -19.88 32.52 13.27
N HIS A 252 -20.47 32.83 12.11
CA HIS A 252 -19.74 33.39 10.99
C HIS A 252 -19.80 34.92 11.02
N ARG A 253 -18.65 35.57 11.18
CA ARG A 253 -18.48 37.02 11.07
C ARG A 253 -17.49 37.31 9.97
N ALA A 254 -17.76 38.32 9.15
CA ALA A 254 -16.79 38.80 8.18
C ALA A 254 -15.50 39.20 8.94
N LEU A 255 -14.41 38.50 8.62
CA LEU A 255 -13.14 38.65 9.31
C LEU A 255 -12.51 40.00 8.91
N VAL A 256 -12.53 40.96 9.81
CA VAL A 256 -11.84 42.25 9.61
C VAL A 256 -10.43 42.13 10.16
N ILE A 257 -9.42 42.34 9.31
CA ILE A 257 -8.03 42.34 9.74
C ILE A 257 -7.71 43.73 10.31
N PRO A 258 -7.45 43.85 11.61
CA PRO A 258 -7.06 45.13 12.17
C PRO A 258 -5.68 45.52 11.61
N PRO A 259 -5.48 46.81 11.28
CA PRO A 259 -4.21 47.28 10.75
C PRO A 259 -3.09 47.03 11.76
N ARG A 260 -1.93 46.59 11.27
CA ARG A 260 -0.75 46.41 12.12
C ARG A 260 -0.15 47.76 12.51
N THR A 261 0.51 47.81 13.66
CA THR A 261 1.42 48.92 13.97
C THR A 261 2.79 48.60 13.35
N PRO A 262 3.36 49.44 12.48
CA PRO A 262 4.65 49.16 11.84
C PRO A 262 5.76 48.99 12.89
N ASN A 263 6.56 47.93 12.76
CA ASN A 263 7.72 47.67 13.61
C ASN A 263 8.96 47.50 12.72
N ALA A 264 10.03 48.26 12.99
CA ALA A 264 11.26 48.20 12.20
C ALA A 264 12.11 46.95 12.50
N GLU A 265 11.87 46.24 13.61
CA GLU A 265 12.59 45.03 13.96
C GLU A 265 12.27 43.87 13.00
N VAL A 266 13.29 43.09 12.68
CA VAL A 266 13.21 42.03 11.66
C VAL A 266 13.17 40.66 12.31
N ALA A 267 12.19 39.85 11.93
CA ALA A 267 12.11 38.47 12.37
C ALA A 267 12.87 37.53 11.42
N ILE A 268 12.72 37.71 10.10
CA ILE A 268 13.35 36.87 9.07
C ILE A 268 14.04 37.76 8.02
N GLU A 269 15.28 37.41 7.69
CA GLU A 269 15.99 37.92 6.52
C GLU A 269 16.50 36.77 5.66
N ALA A 270 16.24 36.85 4.35
CA ALA A 270 16.80 35.96 3.34
C ALA A 270 17.62 36.80 2.36
N HIS A 271 18.89 36.41 2.17
CA HIS A 271 19.83 37.07 1.27
C HIS A 271 20.34 36.08 0.23
N GLY A 272 19.82 36.19 -1.00
CA GLY A 272 20.27 35.39 -2.14
C GLY A 272 20.16 33.87 -1.93
N LEU A 273 19.13 33.39 -1.23
CA LEU A 273 18.99 31.97 -0.91
C LEU A 273 18.82 31.13 -2.17
N THR A 274 19.69 30.13 -2.32
CA THR A 274 19.67 29.18 -3.45
C THR A 274 19.73 27.74 -2.94
N MET A 275 18.93 26.86 -3.55
CA MET A 275 18.91 25.43 -3.25
C MET A 275 19.02 24.59 -4.52
N ARG A 276 20.04 23.74 -4.60
CA ARG A 276 20.27 22.81 -5.73
C ARG A 276 20.19 21.35 -5.30
N PHE A 277 19.44 20.54 -6.05
CA PHE A 277 19.34 19.10 -5.90
C PHE A 277 19.93 18.41 -7.14
N GLY A 278 21.22 18.08 -7.10
CA GLY A 278 21.95 17.67 -8.30
C GLY A 278 21.90 18.78 -9.34
N ASP A 279 21.41 18.48 -10.54
CA ASP A 279 21.31 19.44 -11.64
C ASP A 279 20.06 20.35 -11.56
N PHE A 280 19.14 20.11 -10.62
CA PHE A 280 17.90 20.87 -10.49
C PHE A 280 18.00 21.99 -9.46
N VAL A 281 17.82 23.24 -9.89
CA VAL A 281 17.74 24.42 -9.00
C VAL A 281 16.29 24.61 -8.54
N ALA A 282 16.02 24.37 -7.26
CA ALA A 282 14.67 24.46 -6.69
C ALA A 282 14.33 25.86 -6.16
N VAL A 283 15.34 26.61 -5.72
CA VAL A 283 15.25 28.00 -5.27
C VAL A 283 16.47 28.73 -5.82
N ASP A 284 16.27 29.90 -6.40
CA ASP A 284 17.29 30.65 -7.16
C ASP A 284 17.35 32.11 -6.67
N HIS A 285 18.38 32.43 -5.88
CA HIS A 285 18.71 33.77 -5.37
C HIS A 285 17.54 34.53 -4.70
N VAL A 286 16.74 33.84 -3.90
CA VAL A 286 15.57 34.43 -3.24
C VAL A 286 15.98 35.36 -2.10
N SER A 287 15.45 36.59 -2.12
CA SER A 287 15.71 37.60 -1.09
C SER A 287 14.42 38.27 -0.63
N PHE A 288 14.22 38.37 0.69
CA PHE A 288 13.10 39.07 1.30
C PHE A 288 13.36 39.35 2.79
N ARG A 289 12.54 40.25 3.35
CA ARG A 289 12.59 40.68 4.75
C ARG A 289 11.19 40.69 5.35
N ILE A 290 11.04 40.10 6.54
CA ILE A 290 9.78 40.02 7.30
C ILE A 290 9.95 40.71 8.64
N GLU A 291 9.07 41.67 8.92
CA GLU A 291 9.05 42.48 10.12
C GLU A 291 8.36 41.76 11.29
N ARG A 292 8.72 42.12 12.53
CA ARG A 292 8.10 41.53 13.71
C ARG A 292 6.60 41.85 13.79
N GLY A 293 5.80 40.82 14.07
CA GLY A 293 4.33 40.90 14.16
C GLY A 293 3.62 40.94 12.81
N GLU A 294 4.35 40.92 11.68
CA GLU A 294 3.80 40.87 10.32
C GLU A 294 3.24 39.48 10.01
N ILE A 295 2.10 39.43 9.32
CA ILE A 295 1.61 38.24 8.61
C ILE A 295 2.09 38.36 7.16
N PHE A 296 3.16 37.66 6.83
CA PHE A 296 3.76 37.67 5.50
C PHE A 296 3.37 36.43 4.71
N GLY A 297 2.71 36.65 3.57
CA GLY A 297 2.24 35.60 2.67
C GLY A 297 3.28 35.25 1.59
N PHE A 298 3.60 33.98 1.46
CA PHE A 298 4.42 33.45 0.36
C PHE A 298 3.51 32.80 -0.67
N LEU A 299 3.15 33.57 -1.70
CA LEU A 299 2.21 33.16 -2.74
C LEU A 299 2.96 32.63 -3.95
N GLY A 300 2.60 31.45 -4.44
CA GLY A 300 3.24 30.87 -5.62
C GLY A 300 2.60 29.57 -6.08
N SER A 301 2.94 29.10 -7.27
CA SER A 301 2.43 27.83 -7.80
C SER A 301 3.03 26.61 -7.06
N ASN A 302 2.45 25.44 -7.27
CA ASN A 302 2.97 24.21 -6.67
C ASN A 302 4.31 23.83 -7.29
N GLY A 303 5.31 23.58 -6.46
CA GLY A 303 6.67 23.29 -6.91
C GLY A 303 7.52 24.52 -7.25
N CYS A 304 7.05 25.75 -7.00
CA CYS A 304 7.85 26.95 -7.24
C CYS A 304 8.97 27.20 -6.21
N GLY A 305 9.07 26.38 -5.15
CA GLY A 305 10.14 26.45 -4.15
C GLY A 305 9.71 26.88 -2.74
N LYS A 306 8.43 27.19 -2.47
CA LYS A 306 7.92 27.67 -1.17
C LYS A 306 8.36 26.82 0.03
N THR A 307 8.00 25.54 0.03
CA THR A 307 8.36 24.58 1.08
C THR A 307 9.87 24.42 1.21
N THR A 308 10.61 24.48 0.10
CA THR A 308 12.08 24.39 0.10
C THR A 308 12.69 25.61 0.81
N THR A 309 12.21 26.81 0.49
CA THR A 309 12.60 28.05 1.18
C THR A 309 12.28 28.00 2.67
N MET A 310 11.08 27.55 3.03
CA MET A 310 10.69 27.38 4.44
C MET A 310 11.60 26.41 5.19
N LYS A 311 11.93 25.26 4.59
CA LYS A 311 12.86 24.28 5.18
C LYS A 311 14.26 24.84 5.37
N MET A 312 14.70 25.72 4.47
CA MET A 312 15.97 26.45 4.65
C MET A 312 15.91 27.41 5.83
N LEU A 313 14.83 28.18 5.96
CA LEU A 313 14.66 29.10 7.09
C LEU A 313 14.54 28.38 8.43
N THR A 314 13.95 27.18 8.49
CA THR A 314 13.86 26.38 9.73
C THR A 314 15.13 25.57 10.02
N GLY A 315 16.16 25.64 9.16
CA GLY A 315 17.37 24.83 9.29
C GLY A 315 17.15 23.32 9.14
N LEU A 316 16.06 22.91 8.47
CA LEU A 316 15.79 21.51 8.12
C LEU A 316 16.49 21.10 6.81
N LEU A 317 16.87 22.09 6.01
CA LEU A 317 17.60 21.92 4.75
C LEU A 317 18.68 23.01 4.67
N PRO A 318 19.98 22.67 4.58
CA PRO A 318 21.01 23.69 4.40
C PRO A 318 20.90 24.32 3.01
N ALA A 319 21.05 25.64 2.93
CA ALA A 319 21.11 26.34 1.64
C ALA A 319 22.39 25.96 0.87
N SER A 320 22.31 25.91 -0.45
CA SER A 320 23.48 25.69 -1.31
C SER A 320 24.32 26.96 -1.44
N GLU A 321 23.64 28.11 -1.55
CA GLU A 321 24.25 29.45 -1.60
C GLU A 321 23.33 30.44 -0.86
N GLY A 322 23.87 31.59 -0.47
CA GLY A 322 23.15 32.63 0.26
C GLY A 322 23.10 32.42 1.77
N GLN A 323 22.38 33.30 2.48
CA GLN A 323 22.27 33.28 3.94
C GLN A 323 20.84 33.59 4.39
N ALA A 324 20.38 32.87 5.42
CA ALA A 324 19.16 33.17 6.14
C ALA A 324 19.49 33.62 7.57
N LEU A 325 18.82 34.64 8.06
CA LEU A 325 18.90 35.09 9.45
C LEU A 325 17.52 35.07 10.10
N LEU A 326 17.46 34.56 11.32
CA LEU A 326 16.30 34.61 12.21
C LEU A 326 16.65 35.49 13.41
N PHE A 327 15.86 36.53 13.66
CA PHE A 327 16.11 37.50 14.74
C PHE A 327 17.54 38.07 14.72
N GLY A 328 18.08 38.32 13.52
CA GLY A 328 19.45 38.82 13.30
C GLY A 328 20.57 37.78 13.45
N GLN A 329 20.25 36.51 13.74
CA GLN A 329 21.22 35.43 13.87
C GLN A 329 21.17 34.49 12.66
N PRO A 330 22.31 34.05 12.09
CA PRO A 330 22.32 33.08 11.00
C PRO A 330 21.60 31.78 11.40
N VAL A 331 20.85 31.20 10.47
CA VAL A 331 20.19 29.91 10.70
C VAL A 331 21.24 28.80 10.79
N ASP A 332 21.36 28.18 11.97
CA ASP A 332 22.14 26.96 12.21
C ASP A 332 21.20 25.80 12.59
N ALA A 333 21.39 24.64 11.97
CA ALA A 333 20.62 23.44 12.26
C ALA A 333 20.86 22.89 13.69
N ASN A 334 21.99 23.25 14.32
CA ASN A 334 22.36 22.78 15.65
C ASN A 334 21.93 23.72 16.79
N ASP A 335 21.41 24.90 16.48
CA ASP A 335 20.97 25.86 17.50
C ASP A 335 19.56 25.53 18.00
N LEU A 336 19.51 24.81 19.13
CA LEU A 336 18.27 24.47 19.80
C LEU A 336 17.55 25.68 20.40
N GLN A 337 18.26 26.77 20.73
CA GLN A 337 17.65 27.95 21.36
C GLN A 337 16.81 28.72 20.35
N VAL A 338 17.31 28.90 19.11
CA VAL A 338 16.54 29.53 18.03
C VAL A 338 15.31 28.67 17.69
N ARG A 339 15.45 27.33 17.64
CA ARG A 339 14.32 26.43 17.36
C ARG A 339 13.22 26.48 18.42
N GLN A 340 13.56 26.71 19.69
CA GLN A 340 12.57 26.91 20.75
C GLN A 340 11.78 28.21 20.61
N ARG A 341 12.24 29.16 19.78
CA ARG A 341 11.54 30.43 19.53
C ARG A 341 10.65 30.38 18.28
N VAL A 342 10.72 29.28 17.51
CA VAL A 342 10.01 29.10 16.25
C VAL A 342 8.97 27.99 16.37
N GLY A 343 7.75 28.27 15.95
CA GLY A 343 6.73 27.26 15.66
C GLY A 343 6.79 26.90 14.18
N TYR A 344 6.75 25.61 13.85
CA TYR A 344 6.72 25.16 12.46
C TYR A 344 5.59 24.16 12.23
N MET A 345 4.80 24.42 11.20
CA MET A 345 3.75 23.54 10.72
C MET A 345 4.06 23.18 9.27
N SER A 346 4.38 21.90 9.02
CA SER A 346 4.63 21.41 7.66
C SER A 346 3.34 21.08 6.92
N GLN A 347 3.43 21.03 5.59
CA GLN A 347 2.32 20.63 4.70
C GLN A 347 1.82 19.20 4.99
N ALA A 348 2.74 18.27 5.30
CA ALA A 348 2.36 16.97 5.85
C ALA A 348 2.15 17.11 7.37
N PHE A 349 1.08 16.51 7.91
CA PHE A 349 0.74 16.66 9.33
C PHE A 349 1.92 16.32 10.24
N SER A 350 2.28 17.27 11.12
CA SER A 350 3.30 17.07 12.17
C SER A 350 2.80 16.24 13.36
N LEU A 351 1.59 15.68 13.27
CA LEU A 351 0.93 14.97 14.37
C LEU A 351 1.27 13.49 14.37
N TYR A 352 1.40 12.91 15.56
CA TYR A 352 1.52 11.47 15.72
C TYR A 352 0.12 10.85 15.62
N GLY A 353 -0.13 10.12 14.53
CA GLY A 353 -1.45 9.55 14.22
C GLY A 353 -1.96 8.50 15.22
N GLU A 354 -1.06 7.86 15.95
CA GLU A 354 -1.36 6.83 16.97
C GLU A 354 -1.59 7.40 18.38
N LEU A 355 -1.42 8.72 18.55
CA LEU A 355 -1.63 9.41 19.82
C LEU A 355 -2.92 10.23 19.75
N SER A 356 -3.72 10.23 20.83
CA SER A 356 -4.90 11.10 20.95
C SER A 356 -4.54 12.59 20.88
N VAL A 357 -5.53 13.45 20.69
CA VAL A 357 -5.38 14.92 20.73
C VAL A 357 -4.68 15.37 22.02
N ARG A 358 -5.13 14.87 23.18
CA ARG A 358 -4.51 15.18 24.48
C ARG A 358 -3.05 14.73 24.54
N GLN A 359 -2.76 13.52 24.06
CA GLN A 359 -1.41 12.97 24.07
C GLN A 359 -0.46 13.73 23.13
N ASN A 360 -0.95 14.17 21.97
CA ASN A 360 -0.17 15.01 21.05
C ASN A 360 0.20 16.36 21.72
N LEU A 361 -0.75 17.01 22.39
CA LEU A 361 -0.47 18.27 23.11
C LEU A 361 0.53 18.05 24.25
N ASP A 362 0.34 17.03 25.09
CA ASP A 362 1.26 16.75 26.21
C ASP A 362 2.67 16.37 25.72
N LEU A 363 2.78 15.56 24.65
CA LEU A 363 4.05 15.21 24.05
C LEU A 363 4.81 16.44 23.55
N HIS A 364 4.16 17.31 22.76
CA HIS A 364 4.82 18.49 22.22
C HIS A 364 5.18 19.49 23.32
N ALA A 365 4.33 19.65 24.34
CA ALA A 365 4.69 20.46 25.50
C ALA A 365 5.94 19.93 26.22
N ARG A 366 6.14 18.61 26.28
CA ARG A 366 7.37 18.00 26.83
C ARG A 366 8.58 18.23 25.92
N LEU A 367 8.42 18.04 24.61
CA LEU A 367 9.50 18.20 23.64
C LEU A 367 10.04 19.63 23.59
N PHE A 368 9.17 20.63 23.76
CA PHE A 368 9.55 22.04 23.85
C PHE A 368 9.83 22.51 25.28
N HIS A 369 10.02 21.60 26.24
CA HIS A 369 10.41 21.90 27.62
C HIS A 369 9.47 22.85 28.37
N VAL A 370 8.15 22.81 28.08
CA VAL A 370 7.16 23.55 28.87
C VAL A 370 7.22 23.07 30.33
N PRO A 371 7.40 23.99 31.31
CA PRO A 371 7.55 23.63 32.71
C PRO A 371 6.43 22.71 33.20
N ALA A 372 6.79 21.67 33.96
CA ALA A 372 5.82 20.66 34.41
C ALA A 372 4.66 21.25 35.23
N ALA A 373 4.92 22.31 36.00
CA ALA A 373 3.91 23.02 36.78
C ALA A 373 2.89 23.78 35.93
N GLU A 374 3.29 24.28 34.76
CA GLU A 374 2.42 25.05 33.86
C GLU A 374 1.76 24.19 32.77
N ARG A 375 2.29 23.00 32.53
CA ARG A 375 1.93 22.18 31.36
C ARG A 375 0.44 21.91 31.25
N GLN A 376 -0.21 21.50 32.34
CA GLN A 376 -1.64 21.20 32.33
C GLN A 376 -2.48 22.45 32.06
N ALA A 377 -2.13 23.59 32.67
CA ALA A 377 -2.80 24.87 32.41
C ALA A 377 -2.59 25.32 30.95
N ARG A 378 -1.39 25.13 30.40
CA ARG A 378 -1.09 25.45 29.00
C ARG A 378 -1.90 24.57 28.04
N ILE A 379 -1.96 23.26 28.28
CA ILE A 379 -2.78 22.35 27.48
C ILE A 379 -4.26 22.75 27.54
N ALA A 380 -4.79 23.03 28.73
CA ALA A 380 -6.18 23.48 28.89
C ALA A 380 -6.46 24.76 28.09
N ALA A 381 -5.55 25.75 28.14
CA ALA A 381 -5.66 26.98 27.37
C ALA A 381 -5.63 26.72 25.84
N MET A 382 -4.80 25.78 25.36
CA MET A 382 -4.80 25.40 23.94
C MET A 382 -6.09 24.68 23.54
N VAL A 383 -6.62 23.82 24.40
CA VAL A 383 -7.87 23.09 24.15
C VAL A 383 -9.05 24.05 24.02
N GLU A 384 -9.11 25.07 24.89
CA GLU A 384 -10.14 26.10 24.84
C GLU A 384 -9.97 27.01 23.62
N ARG A 385 -8.79 27.62 23.45
CA ARG A 385 -8.52 28.59 22.38
C ARG A 385 -8.72 28.00 20.99
N PHE A 386 -8.29 26.75 20.77
CA PHE A 386 -8.43 26.08 19.48
C PHE A 386 -9.71 25.27 19.34
N GLY A 387 -10.60 25.26 20.35
CA GLY A 387 -11.89 24.58 20.33
C GLY A 387 -11.79 23.06 20.14
N LEU A 388 -10.93 22.40 20.94
CA LEU A 388 -10.61 20.96 20.86
C LEU A 388 -11.28 20.12 21.97
N ALA A 389 -12.08 20.74 22.84
CA ALA A 389 -12.60 20.11 24.06
C ALA A 389 -13.40 18.81 23.80
N GLY A 390 -14.18 18.76 22.71
CA GLY A 390 -15.00 17.60 22.35
C GLY A 390 -14.23 16.41 21.74
N GLU A 391 -12.94 16.58 21.44
CA GLU A 391 -12.16 15.64 20.61
C GLU A 391 -10.89 15.15 21.32
N LEU A 392 -10.77 15.35 22.64
CA LEU A 392 -9.53 15.14 23.39
C LEU A 392 -8.99 13.70 23.32
N ASP A 393 -9.89 12.73 23.25
CA ASP A 393 -9.56 11.30 23.24
C ASP A 393 -9.59 10.70 21.82
N SER A 394 -9.96 11.50 20.81
CA SER A 394 -9.98 11.11 19.40
C SER A 394 -8.56 11.04 18.83
N LEU A 395 -8.34 10.14 17.87
CA LEU A 395 -7.08 10.06 17.13
C LEU A 395 -7.07 11.08 15.97
N PRO A 396 -5.93 11.72 15.64
CA PRO A 396 -5.84 12.70 14.57
C PRO A 396 -6.43 12.22 13.23
N GLY A 397 -6.24 10.94 12.90
CA GLY A 397 -6.75 10.32 11.67
C GLY A 397 -8.27 10.32 11.54
N GLU A 398 -8.99 10.36 12.66
CA GLU A 398 -10.46 10.35 12.73
C GLU A 398 -11.06 11.77 12.71
N LEU A 399 -10.25 12.79 13.03
CA LEU A 399 -10.70 14.17 13.09
C LEU A 399 -11.04 14.72 11.69
N PRO A 400 -12.09 15.56 11.58
CA PRO A 400 -12.30 16.42 10.42
C PRO A 400 -11.07 17.29 10.13
N MET A 401 -10.84 17.59 8.85
CA MET A 401 -9.62 18.27 8.42
C MET A 401 -9.38 19.61 9.13
N GLY A 402 -10.41 20.47 9.24
CA GLY A 402 -10.29 21.74 9.94
C GLY A 402 -9.94 21.60 11.43
N ILE A 403 -10.45 20.57 12.11
CA ILE A 403 -10.09 20.29 13.53
C ILE A 403 -8.64 19.81 13.61
N ARG A 404 -8.23 18.94 12.69
CA ARG A 404 -6.85 18.45 12.61
C ARG A 404 -5.85 19.59 12.37
N GLN A 405 -6.18 20.56 11.51
CA GLN A 405 -5.34 21.75 11.30
C GLN A 405 -5.30 22.64 12.54
N ARG A 406 -6.43 22.84 13.23
CA ARG A 406 -6.45 23.56 14.52
C ARG A 406 -5.58 22.88 15.58
N LEU A 407 -5.60 21.55 15.66
CA LEU A 407 -4.70 20.79 16.53
C LEU A 407 -3.22 20.96 16.13
N SER A 408 -2.92 20.89 14.83
CA SER A 408 -1.55 21.11 14.33
C SER A 408 -1.04 22.51 14.68
N LEU A 409 -1.89 23.53 14.53
CA LEU A 409 -1.58 24.90 14.91
C LEU A 409 -1.40 25.03 16.44
N ALA A 410 -2.29 24.41 17.23
CA ALA A 410 -2.21 24.39 18.70
C ALA A 410 -0.89 23.78 19.19
N VAL A 411 -0.46 22.68 18.57
CA VAL A 411 0.83 22.03 18.82
C VAL A 411 1.99 22.95 18.45
N ALA A 412 1.92 23.63 17.30
CA ALA A 412 2.97 24.52 16.82
C ALA A 412 3.16 25.77 17.70
N VAL A 413 2.13 26.17 18.47
CA VAL A 413 2.19 27.35 19.36
C VAL A 413 2.24 26.99 20.85
N ILE A 414 2.26 25.70 21.21
CA ILE A 414 2.13 25.27 22.61
C ILE A 414 3.23 25.84 23.51
N HIS A 415 4.41 26.10 22.94
CA HIS A 415 5.60 26.63 23.61
C HIS A 415 5.75 28.16 23.54
N ARG A 416 4.75 28.89 23.06
CA ARG A 416 4.74 30.36 22.91
C ARG A 416 5.87 30.87 22.00
N PRO A 417 5.90 30.44 20.71
CA PRO A 417 6.91 30.91 19.78
C PRO A 417 6.75 32.41 19.46
N GLU A 418 7.86 33.08 19.13
CA GLU A 418 7.87 34.46 18.63
C GLU A 418 7.65 34.53 17.11
N LEU A 419 7.99 33.45 16.40
CA LEU A 419 7.85 33.30 14.96
C LEU A 419 7.14 32.00 14.63
N LEU A 420 6.18 32.05 13.73
CA LEU A 420 5.43 30.89 13.26
C LEU A 420 5.60 30.75 11.75
N ILE A 421 6.12 29.62 11.29
CA ILE A 421 6.26 29.29 9.88
C ILE A 421 5.21 28.22 9.54
N LEU A 422 4.29 28.56 8.64
CA LEU A 422 3.13 27.73 8.28
C LEU A 422 3.15 27.39 6.80
N ASP A 423 3.34 26.10 6.49
CA ASP A 423 3.32 25.64 5.11
C ASP A 423 1.92 25.14 4.71
N GLU A 424 1.18 25.97 3.96
CA GLU A 424 -0.20 25.73 3.50
C GLU A 424 -1.19 25.27 4.59
N PRO A 425 -1.32 26.01 5.72
CA PRO A 425 -2.01 25.53 6.92
C PRO A 425 -3.53 25.30 6.75
N THR A 426 -4.11 25.88 5.70
CA THR A 426 -5.55 25.88 5.37
C THR A 426 -5.86 25.06 4.12
N SER A 427 -4.85 24.39 3.54
CA SER A 427 -5.03 23.54 2.37
C SER A 427 -5.95 22.36 2.67
N GLY A 428 -6.95 22.15 1.81
CA GLY A 428 -7.99 21.13 1.99
C GLY A 428 -8.93 21.39 3.16
N VAL A 429 -9.02 22.63 3.66
CA VAL A 429 -10.01 23.06 4.65
C VAL A 429 -11.12 23.87 3.96
N ASP A 430 -12.36 23.60 4.34
CA ASP A 430 -13.53 24.33 3.82
C ASP A 430 -13.50 25.83 4.21
N PRO A 431 -14.20 26.70 3.46
CA PRO A 431 -14.12 28.16 3.69
C PRO A 431 -14.47 28.59 5.12
N ILE A 432 -15.47 27.96 5.75
CA ILE A 432 -15.92 28.34 7.09
C ILE A 432 -14.86 27.96 8.14
N ALA A 433 -14.36 26.73 8.08
CA ALA A 433 -13.30 26.30 9.00
C ALA A 433 -11.99 27.04 8.77
N ARG A 434 -11.70 27.43 7.52
CA ARG A 434 -10.55 28.26 7.15
C ARG A 434 -10.63 29.65 7.79
N ASP A 435 -11.80 30.28 7.82
CA ASP A 435 -11.97 31.57 8.49
C ASP A 435 -11.71 31.47 9.99
N GLY A 436 -12.16 30.40 10.64
CA GLY A 436 -11.83 30.14 12.04
C GLY A 436 -10.33 29.96 12.30
N ILE A 437 -9.59 29.35 11.35
CA ILE A 437 -8.12 29.28 11.43
C ILE A 437 -7.51 30.68 11.25
N TRP A 438 -7.99 31.46 10.30
CA TRP A 438 -7.51 32.83 10.08
C TRP A 438 -7.77 33.76 11.28
N GLU A 439 -8.91 33.61 11.96
CA GLU A 439 -9.19 34.32 13.20
C GLU A 439 -8.12 34.03 14.27
N LEU A 440 -7.73 32.76 14.41
CA LEU A 440 -6.64 32.37 15.32
C LEU A 440 -5.29 32.95 14.91
N LEU A 441 -4.97 32.98 13.61
CA LEU A 441 -3.73 33.57 13.10
C LEU A 441 -3.67 35.09 13.36
N ILE A 442 -4.79 35.78 13.15
CA ILE A 442 -4.88 37.22 13.44
C ILE A 442 -4.72 37.47 14.94
N GLN A 443 -5.41 36.71 15.80
CA GLN A 443 -5.24 36.83 17.25
C GLN A 443 -3.79 36.59 17.68
N LEU A 444 -3.13 35.55 17.16
CA LEU A 444 -1.72 35.27 17.44
C LEU A 444 -0.80 36.43 17.02
N SER A 445 -1.03 37.03 15.84
CA SER A 445 -0.22 38.15 15.38
C SER A 445 -0.49 39.44 16.16
N ARG A 446 -1.76 39.75 16.41
CA ARG A 446 -2.18 41.07 16.90
C ARG A 446 -2.22 41.16 18.43
N GLU A 447 -2.62 40.09 19.10
CA GLU A 447 -2.72 40.05 20.56
C GLU A 447 -1.44 39.52 21.20
N ASP A 448 -0.85 38.45 20.63
CA ASP A 448 0.35 37.82 21.17
C ASP A 448 1.66 38.36 20.53
N GLY A 449 1.58 39.18 19.49
CA GLY A 449 2.74 39.78 18.80
C GLY A 449 3.57 38.80 17.97
N VAL A 450 3.02 37.62 17.64
CA VAL A 450 3.72 36.56 16.91
C VAL A 450 3.92 36.98 15.45
N THR A 451 5.12 36.80 14.93
CA THR A 451 5.39 36.98 13.49
C THR A 451 4.95 35.74 12.74
N ILE A 452 4.24 35.88 11.62
CA ILE A 452 3.69 34.73 10.89
C ILE A 452 4.20 34.74 9.45
N PHE A 453 4.94 33.71 9.07
CA PHE A 453 5.32 33.43 7.69
C PHE A 453 4.47 32.29 7.15
N ILE A 454 3.51 32.59 6.28
CA ILE A 454 2.53 31.62 5.77
C ILE A 454 2.69 31.42 4.28
N SER A 455 2.76 30.18 3.80
CA SER A 455 2.63 29.88 2.37
C SER A 455 1.17 29.63 2.05
N THR A 456 0.73 30.16 0.91
CA THR A 456 -0.60 29.89 0.39
C THR A 456 -0.58 29.88 -1.13
N HIS A 457 -1.56 29.21 -1.72
CA HIS A 457 -1.88 29.29 -3.14
C HIS A 457 -3.30 29.86 -3.36
N PHE A 458 -3.94 30.36 -2.29
CA PHE A 458 -5.28 30.95 -2.32
C PHE A 458 -5.21 32.47 -2.28
N MET A 459 -5.84 33.13 -3.27
CA MET A 459 -5.81 34.60 -3.36
C MET A 459 -6.57 35.25 -2.21
N ASN A 460 -7.69 34.68 -1.79
CA ASN A 460 -8.46 35.18 -0.64
C ASN A 460 -7.68 35.14 0.67
N GLU A 461 -6.67 34.27 0.78
CA GLU A 461 -5.77 34.21 1.94
C GLU A 461 -4.61 35.19 1.80
N ALA A 462 -4.05 35.30 0.58
CA ALA A 462 -3.03 36.30 0.28
C ALA A 462 -3.54 37.73 0.52
N LEU A 463 -4.81 38.01 0.20
CA LEU A 463 -5.49 39.27 0.51
C LEU A 463 -5.59 39.56 2.01
N ARG A 464 -5.47 38.54 2.87
CA ARG A 464 -5.50 38.66 4.33
C ARG A 464 -4.12 38.89 4.95
N CYS A 465 -3.06 38.76 4.17
CA CYS A 465 -1.71 38.99 4.62
C CYS A 465 -1.40 40.49 4.63
N ASP A 466 -0.53 40.93 5.53
CA ASP A 466 -0.06 42.31 5.60
C ASP A 466 0.77 42.66 4.35
N ARG A 467 1.64 41.74 3.93
CA ARG A 467 2.40 41.78 2.68
C ARG A 467 2.50 40.37 2.10
N ILE A 468 2.67 40.30 0.79
CA ILE A 468 2.88 39.05 0.07
C ILE A 468 4.09 39.13 -0.84
N SER A 469 4.74 37.99 -1.05
CA SER A 469 5.73 37.81 -2.10
C SER A 469 5.22 36.79 -3.11
N LEU A 470 5.27 37.19 -4.38
CA LEU A 470 4.91 36.34 -5.52
C LEU A 470 6.14 35.53 -5.93
N MET A 471 6.03 34.21 -5.91
CA MET A 471 7.12 33.28 -6.23
C MET A 471 6.77 32.42 -7.44
N HIS A 472 7.72 32.28 -8.36
CA HIS A 472 7.61 31.40 -9.51
C HIS A 472 8.96 30.80 -9.90
N ALA A 473 8.98 29.51 -10.26
CA ALA A 473 10.16 28.79 -10.73
C ALA A 473 11.45 29.04 -9.90
N GLY A 474 11.34 29.04 -8.57
CA GLY A 474 12.46 29.25 -7.66
C GLY A 474 12.81 30.72 -7.40
N LYS A 475 12.14 31.69 -8.03
CA LYS A 475 12.44 33.13 -7.95
C LYS A 475 11.30 33.91 -7.32
N VAL A 476 11.64 35.01 -6.66
CA VAL A 476 10.67 36.03 -6.25
C VAL A 476 10.46 36.99 -7.43
N LEU A 477 9.21 37.15 -7.85
CA LEU A 477 8.80 38.02 -8.94
C LEU A 477 8.58 39.46 -8.46
N ASP A 478 7.82 39.62 -7.37
CA ASP A 478 7.56 40.91 -6.72
C ASP A 478 7.15 40.68 -5.24
N SER A 479 7.19 41.72 -4.41
CA SER A 479 6.82 41.66 -3.00
C SER A 479 6.29 43.02 -2.51
N ASP A 480 5.02 43.06 -2.13
CA ASP A 480 4.35 44.27 -1.63
C ASP A 480 3.04 43.92 -0.89
N THR A 481 2.25 44.93 -0.50
CA THR A 481 0.86 44.68 -0.07
C THR A 481 0.03 44.15 -1.25
N PRO A 482 -0.98 43.30 -1.01
CA PRO A 482 -1.83 42.78 -2.09
C PRO A 482 -2.45 43.87 -2.96
N GLN A 483 -2.93 44.97 -2.33
CA GLN A 483 -3.52 46.10 -3.04
C GLN A 483 -2.49 46.85 -3.90
N ALA A 484 -1.28 47.08 -3.38
CA ALA A 484 -0.22 47.75 -4.15
C ALA A 484 0.20 46.93 -5.38
N LEU A 485 0.24 45.59 -5.28
CA LEU A 485 0.54 44.72 -6.44
C LEU A 485 -0.55 44.81 -7.51
N MET A 486 -1.82 44.85 -7.11
CA MET A 486 -2.96 45.01 -8.03
C MET A 486 -2.92 46.38 -8.71
N GLU A 487 -2.66 47.45 -7.95
CA GLU A 487 -2.52 48.82 -8.46
C GLU A 487 -1.35 48.95 -9.44
N LYS A 488 -0.19 48.34 -9.15
CA LYS A 488 0.99 48.32 -10.05
C LYS A 488 0.66 47.73 -11.43
N ARG A 489 -0.26 46.76 -11.50
CA ARG A 489 -0.67 46.10 -12.76
C ARG A 489 -1.97 46.62 -13.35
N GLY A 490 -2.74 47.42 -12.60
CA GLY A 490 -4.03 47.96 -13.04
C GLY A 490 -5.11 46.89 -13.22
N LEU A 491 -5.04 45.78 -12.48
CA LEU A 491 -5.97 44.66 -12.58
C LEU A 491 -6.93 44.61 -11.38
N PRO A 492 -8.21 44.25 -11.58
CA PRO A 492 -9.24 44.31 -10.56
C PRO A 492 -9.11 43.22 -9.48
N THR A 493 -8.41 42.13 -9.76
CA THR A 493 -8.25 41.00 -8.83
C THR A 493 -6.80 40.59 -8.63
N LEU A 494 -6.50 40.05 -7.45
CA LEU A 494 -5.17 39.52 -7.15
C LEU A 494 -4.84 38.28 -8.00
N GLU A 495 -5.86 37.48 -8.38
CA GLU A 495 -5.66 36.31 -9.24
C GLU A 495 -5.17 36.72 -10.64
N GLU A 496 -5.85 37.67 -11.29
CA GLU A 496 -5.43 38.19 -12.60
C GLU A 496 -4.04 38.82 -12.52
N THR A 497 -3.78 39.58 -11.45
CA THR A 497 -2.46 40.16 -11.17
C THR A 497 -1.39 39.08 -11.12
N PHE A 498 -1.62 38.02 -10.35
CA PHE A 498 -0.69 36.90 -10.22
C PHE A 498 -0.46 36.17 -11.55
N ILE A 499 -1.53 35.89 -12.31
CA ILE A 499 -1.43 35.26 -13.63
C ILE A 499 -0.58 36.11 -14.58
N ALA A 500 -0.79 37.42 -14.61
CA ALA A 500 0.00 38.33 -15.46
C ALA A 500 1.51 38.27 -15.12
N TYR A 501 1.88 38.20 -13.83
CA TYR A 501 3.27 38.00 -13.41
C TYR A 501 3.83 36.64 -13.87
N LEU A 502 3.02 35.57 -13.85
CA LEU A 502 3.45 34.24 -14.32
C LEU A 502 3.65 34.19 -15.84
N GLU A 503 2.75 34.81 -16.60
CA GLU A 503 2.84 34.86 -18.07
C GLU A 503 4.09 35.62 -18.52
N GLU A 504 4.40 36.75 -17.88
CA GLU A 504 5.60 37.54 -18.13
C GLU A 504 6.89 36.79 -17.74
N ALA A 505 6.84 35.99 -16.67
CA ALA A 505 7.97 35.17 -16.22
C ALA A 505 8.27 33.95 -17.13
N GLY A 506 7.50 33.77 -18.22
CA GLY A 506 7.78 32.77 -19.26
C GLY A 506 7.06 31.43 -19.09
N ASP A 507 6.07 31.32 -18.20
CA ASP A 507 5.28 30.09 -18.03
C ASP A 507 4.18 29.92 -19.11
N SER A 508 4.28 30.70 -20.20
CA SER A 508 3.67 30.42 -21.49
C SER A 508 4.27 29.16 -22.15
N THR A 509 4.40 28.06 -21.40
CA THR A 509 4.75 26.74 -21.96
C THR A 509 3.49 25.98 -22.41
N VAL A 510 2.58 26.71 -23.04
CA VAL A 510 1.83 26.22 -24.19
C VAL A 510 1.82 27.38 -25.19
N PRO A 511 2.67 27.39 -26.23
CA PRO A 511 2.21 28.00 -27.46
C PRO A 511 0.88 27.33 -27.73
N ALA A 512 -0.20 28.09 -27.94
CA ALA A 512 -1.43 27.57 -28.51
C ALA A 512 -1.02 26.63 -29.64
N ALA A 513 -1.00 25.34 -29.35
CA ALA A 513 -0.39 24.40 -30.25
C ALA A 513 -1.46 24.21 -31.31
N THR A 514 -1.39 25.04 -32.35
CA THR A 514 -1.80 24.73 -33.71
C THR A 514 -0.95 23.55 -34.18
N THR A 515 -0.97 22.44 -33.43
CA THR A 515 -0.62 21.15 -34.00
C THR A 515 -1.85 20.76 -34.80
N PRO A 516 -1.72 20.49 -36.11
CA PRO A 516 -2.86 20.07 -36.91
C PRO A 516 -3.49 18.85 -36.21
N ALA A 517 -4.80 18.91 -36.00
CA ALA A 517 -5.56 17.77 -35.49
C ALA A 517 -5.12 16.52 -36.28
N PRO A 518 -4.84 15.39 -35.60
CA PRO A 518 -4.42 14.20 -36.31
C PRO A 518 -5.47 13.86 -37.39
N ALA A 519 -4.97 13.42 -38.56
CA ALA A 519 -5.75 13.11 -39.74
C ALA A 519 -7.06 12.37 -39.42
N THR A 520 -8.09 12.66 -40.23
CA THR A 520 -9.47 12.13 -40.20
C THR A 520 -9.67 10.98 -39.22
N ALA A 521 -10.48 11.23 -38.19
CA ALA A 521 -10.86 10.21 -37.20
C ALA A 521 -11.25 8.92 -37.95
N PRO A 522 -10.64 7.76 -37.63
CA PRO A 522 -10.99 6.51 -38.29
C PRO A 522 -12.50 6.28 -38.11
N GLU A 523 -13.17 5.80 -39.17
CA GLU A 523 -14.61 5.51 -39.13
C GLU A 523 -14.95 4.76 -37.84
N GLN A 524 -15.76 5.40 -37.01
CA GLN A 524 -16.26 4.78 -35.80
C GLN A 524 -17.06 3.57 -36.24
N ASN A 525 -16.58 2.37 -35.94
CA ASN A 525 -17.43 1.19 -35.94
C ASN A 525 -18.42 1.34 -34.79
N ALA A 526 -19.40 2.24 -34.97
CA ALA A 526 -20.59 2.44 -34.13
C ALA A 526 -21.58 1.27 -34.29
N GLY A 527 -21.05 0.07 -34.51
CA GLY A 527 -21.81 -1.16 -34.37
C GLY A 527 -21.85 -1.47 -32.88
N ALA A 528 -23.06 -1.45 -32.31
CA ALA A 528 -23.39 -1.94 -30.98
C ALA A 528 -22.89 -3.39 -30.80
N ARG A 529 -21.60 -3.57 -30.53
CA ARG A 529 -21.04 -4.82 -30.06
C ARG A 529 -21.51 -4.93 -28.62
N GLY A 530 -22.61 -5.66 -28.40
CA GLY A 530 -23.15 -5.92 -27.08
C GLY A 530 -22.01 -6.33 -26.15
N ASN A 531 -21.88 -5.63 -25.01
CA ASN A 531 -20.78 -5.85 -24.08
C ASN A 531 -20.84 -7.31 -23.58
N PRO A 532 -19.89 -8.18 -23.97
CA PRO A 532 -19.97 -9.57 -23.60
C PRO A 532 -19.82 -9.69 -22.08
N ARG A 533 -20.55 -10.65 -21.50
CA ARG A 533 -20.49 -10.96 -20.05
C ARG A 533 -19.06 -11.26 -19.58
N PHE A 534 -18.20 -11.73 -20.49
CA PHE A 534 -16.79 -11.96 -20.27
C PHE A 534 -15.97 -11.47 -21.47
N SER A 535 -14.84 -10.81 -21.22
CA SER A 535 -13.91 -10.31 -22.23
C SER A 535 -12.48 -10.69 -21.89
N LEU A 536 -11.88 -11.56 -22.72
CA LEU A 536 -10.48 -11.95 -22.60
C LEU A 536 -9.56 -10.73 -22.73
N ARG A 537 -9.96 -9.74 -23.53
CA ARG A 537 -9.23 -8.48 -23.70
C ARG A 537 -9.13 -7.68 -22.40
N ARG A 538 -10.22 -7.58 -21.62
CA ARG A 538 -10.22 -6.89 -20.32
C ARG A 538 -9.33 -7.62 -19.32
N LEU A 539 -9.44 -8.95 -19.26
CA LEU A 539 -8.60 -9.80 -18.41
C LEU A 539 -7.11 -9.63 -18.73
N LEU A 540 -6.72 -9.76 -20.01
CA LEU A 540 -5.33 -9.60 -20.45
C LEU A 540 -4.81 -8.19 -20.24
N SER A 541 -5.67 -7.17 -20.20
CA SER A 541 -5.28 -5.79 -19.91
C SER A 541 -4.85 -5.64 -18.45
N TYR A 542 -5.58 -6.23 -17.50
CA TYR A 542 -5.14 -6.28 -16.10
C TYR A 542 -3.88 -7.12 -15.93
N SER A 543 -3.79 -8.27 -16.61
CA SER A 543 -2.61 -9.13 -16.56
C SER A 543 -1.36 -8.41 -17.07
N ARG A 544 -1.44 -7.70 -18.21
CA ARG A 544 -0.33 -6.90 -18.73
C ARG A 544 0.05 -5.78 -17.78
N ARG A 545 -0.93 -5.06 -17.21
CA ARG A 545 -0.69 -3.98 -16.24
C ARG A 545 0.03 -4.49 -14.99
N GLU A 546 -0.43 -5.60 -14.42
CA GLU A 546 0.17 -6.21 -13.23
C GLU A 546 1.57 -6.76 -13.53
N ALA A 547 1.79 -7.37 -14.70
CA ALA A 547 3.11 -7.83 -15.14
C ALA A 547 4.12 -6.67 -15.28
N MET A 548 3.69 -5.53 -15.83
CA MET A 548 4.54 -4.33 -15.91
C MET A 548 4.89 -3.78 -14.53
N GLU A 549 3.93 -3.78 -13.60
CA GLU A 549 4.17 -3.37 -12.21
C GLU A 549 5.17 -4.31 -11.53
N LEU A 550 5.00 -5.63 -11.64
CA LEU A 550 5.92 -6.62 -11.07
C LEU A 550 7.34 -6.49 -11.64
N ARG A 551 7.47 -6.21 -12.94
CA ARG A 551 8.78 -6.00 -13.57
C ARG A 551 9.49 -4.73 -13.08
N ARG A 552 8.72 -3.68 -12.75
CA ARG A 552 9.25 -2.38 -12.29
C ARG A 552 9.33 -2.26 -10.77
N ASP A 553 8.85 -3.25 -10.01
CA ASP A 553 8.90 -3.29 -8.55
C ASP A 553 10.04 -4.22 -8.09
N PRO A 554 11.25 -3.68 -7.86
CA PRO A 554 12.41 -4.50 -7.50
C PRO A 554 12.24 -5.18 -6.14
N ILE A 555 11.45 -4.61 -5.23
CA ILE A 555 11.24 -5.17 -3.90
C ILE A 555 10.44 -6.46 -3.99
N ARG A 556 9.34 -6.45 -4.75
CA ARG A 556 8.53 -7.67 -4.99
C ARG A 556 9.33 -8.75 -5.70
N ALA A 557 10.08 -8.39 -6.75
CA ALA A 557 10.94 -9.34 -7.45
C ALA A 557 12.02 -9.94 -6.53
N THR A 558 12.70 -9.11 -5.74
CA THR A 558 13.73 -9.55 -4.78
C THR A 558 13.14 -10.51 -3.74
N LEU A 559 11.98 -10.16 -3.16
CA LEU A 559 11.29 -11.02 -2.21
C LEU A 559 10.86 -12.36 -2.83
N ALA A 560 10.43 -12.34 -4.10
CA ALA A 560 9.98 -13.52 -4.82
C ALA A 560 11.09 -14.53 -5.13
N PHE A 561 12.29 -14.05 -5.48
CA PHE A 561 13.41 -14.88 -5.92
C PHE A 561 14.51 -15.02 -4.89
N LEU A 562 15.06 -13.91 -4.39
CA LEU A 562 16.13 -13.97 -3.40
C LEU A 562 15.61 -14.49 -2.06
N GLY A 563 14.41 -14.06 -1.65
CA GLY A 563 13.78 -14.54 -0.42
C GLY A 563 13.52 -16.04 -0.41
N THR A 564 13.04 -16.60 -1.52
CA THR A 564 12.77 -18.06 -1.65
C THR A 564 14.03 -18.88 -1.75
N ALA A 565 15.03 -18.44 -2.53
CA ALA A 565 16.33 -19.09 -2.60
C ALA A 565 17.02 -19.11 -1.23
N PHE A 566 17.03 -17.97 -0.53
CA PHE A 566 17.62 -17.86 0.81
C PHE A 566 16.92 -18.78 1.83
N LEU A 567 15.59 -18.79 1.85
CA LEU A 567 14.83 -19.70 2.72
C LEU A 567 15.05 -21.17 2.36
N MET A 568 15.23 -21.49 1.07
CA MET A 568 15.57 -22.84 0.63
C MET A 568 16.93 -23.28 1.19
N PHE A 569 17.93 -22.40 1.24
CA PHE A 569 19.21 -22.68 1.90
C PHE A 569 19.08 -22.87 3.39
N ILE A 570 18.38 -21.96 4.08
CA ILE A 570 18.16 -22.05 5.52
C ILE A 570 17.45 -23.36 5.86
N MET A 571 16.38 -23.72 5.15
CA MET A 571 15.61 -24.92 5.47
C MET A 571 16.31 -26.20 4.99
N GLY A 572 17.00 -26.15 3.85
CA GLY A 572 17.74 -27.28 3.29
C GLY A 572 18.90 -27.73 4.19
N TYR A 573 19.71 -26.79 4.69
CA TYR A 573 20.83 -27.12 5.60
C TYR A 573 20.47 -27.04 7.08
N GLY A 574 19.55 -26.16 7.46
CA GLY A 574 19.21 -25.91 8.87
C GLY A 574 18.42 -27.06 9.51
N ILE A 575 17.68 -27.83 8.71
CA ILE A 575 16.96 -29.03 9.20
C ILE A 575 17.81 -30.28 8.90
N ASN A 576 19.01 -30.35 9.49
CA ASN A 576 19.85 -31.54 9.38
C ASN A 576 19.60 -32.50 10.56
N MET A 577 18.95 -33.62 10.27
CA MET A 577 18.72 -34.71 11.22
C MET A 577 19.69 -35.88 10.99
N ASP A 578 20.67 -35.72 10.09
CA ASP A 578 21.64 -36.76 9.78
C ASP A 578 22.49 -37.07 11.00
N VAL A 579 22.71 -38.36 11.18
CA VAL A 579 23.36 -38.93 12.34
C VAL A 579 24.72 -39.45 11.89
N GLU A 580 25.66 -38.51 11.75
CA GLU A 580 27.07 -38.77 11.47
C GLU A 580 27.90 -38.24 12.65
N HIS A 581 29.07 -38.86 12.91
CA HIS A 581 29.99 -38.45 13.98
C HIS A 581 29.45 -38.55 15.42
N LEU A 582 28.63 -39.56 15.72
CA LEU A 582 28.12 -39.80 17.06
C LEU A 582 29.23 -40.18 18.04
N THR A 583 29.32 -39.50 19.17
CA THR A 583 30.30 -39.84 20.19
C THR A 583 29.86 -41.07 20.96
N PHE A 584 30.74 -42.07 21.05
CA PHE A 584 30.51 -43.24 21.89
C PHE A 584 31.68 -43.52 22.82
N ALA A 585 31.40 -44.15 23.96
CA ALA A 585 32.42 -44.60 24.90
C ALA A 585 32.05 -45.98 25.47
N VAL A 586 33.06 -46.71 25.93
CA VAL A 586 32.90 -48.10 26.38
C VAL A 586 33.23 -48.20 27.86
N LEU A 587 32.33 -48.82 28.63
CA LEU A 587 32.55 -49.30 29.99
C LEU A 587 32.81 -50.80 29.93
N ASP A 588 34.09 -51.19 29.97
CA ASP A 588 34.51 -52.60 29.80
C ASP A 588 34.89 -53.26 31.14
N HIS A 589 33.96 -54.06 31.69
CA HIS A 589 34.22 -54.89 32.87
C HIS A 589 34.84 -56.26 32.53
N ASP A 590 34.85 -56.69 31.27
CA ASP A 590 35.41 -57.97 30.82
C ASP A 590 36.92 -57.87 30.56
N ARG A 591 37.35 -56.75 29.93
CA ARG A 591 38.75 -56.43 29.58
C ARG A 591 39.44 -57.56 28.82
N THR A 592 38.73 -58.22 27.91
CA THR A 592 39.26 -59.30 27.09
C THR A 592 39.46 -58.87 25.64
N THR A 593 40.16 -59.70 24.86
CA THR A 593 40.30 -59.47 23.42
C THR A 593 38.96 -59.53 22.68
N THR A 594 37.96 -60.22 23.23
CA THR A 594 36.61 -60.31 22.63
C THR A 594 35.81 -59.03 22.86
N SER A 595 35.84 -58.45 24.07
CA SER A 595 35.18 -57.16 24.34
C SER A 595 35.85 -56.01 23.56
N GLN A 596 37.19 -56.03 23.48
CA GLN A 596 37.95 -55.06 22.68
C GLN A 596 37.69 -55.19 21.18
N SER A 597 37.64 -56.42 20.64
CA SER A 597 37.29 -56.64 19.23
C SER A 597 35.88 -56.16 18.90
N TYR A 598 34.93 -56.32 19.82
CA TYR A 598 33.58 -55.78 19.66
C TYR A 598 33.61 -54.25 19.61
N ALA A 599 34.29 -53.60 20.57
CA ALA A 599 34.42 -52.15 20.60
C ALA A 599 35.06 -51.59 19.32
N LEU A 600 36.06 -52.30 18.78
CA LEU A 600 36.72 -51.98 17.51
C LEU A 600 35.78 -52.08 16.29
N ASP A 601 34.81 -53.00 16.31
CA ASP A 601 33.79 -53.06 15.24
C ASP A 601 32.88 -51.83 15.24
N VAL A 602 32.62 -51.28 16.43
CA VAL A 602 31.83 -50.05 16.58
C VAL A 602 32.66 -48.83 16.15
N SER A 603 33.93 -48.73 16.57
CA SER A 603 34.80 -47.61 16.17
C SER A 603 35.21 -47.65 14.69
N GLY A 604 35.24 -48.83 14.06
CA GLY A 604 35.47 -48.98 12.63
C GLY A 604 34.31 -48.49 11.74
N SER A 605 33.17 -48.13 12.32
CA SER A 605 31.99 -47.63 11.61
C SER A 605 32.08 -46.12 11.37
N ARG A 606 31.71 -45.66 10.17
CA ARG A 606 31.70 -44.22 9.80
C ARG A 606 30.77 -43.35 10.66
N TYR A 607 29.82 -43.97 11.36
CA TYR A 607 28.79 -43.27 12.12
C TYR A 607 29.23 -42.86 13.53
N PHE A 608 30.29 -43.47 14.07
CA PHE A 608 30.70 -43.33 15.46
C PHE A 608 32.12 -42.78 15.61
N ILE A 609 32.33 -41.94 16.63
CA ILE A 609 33.62 -41.41 17.06
C ILE A 609 33.85 -41.89 18.48
N GLU A 610 34.89 -42.70 18.67
CA GLU A 610 35.27 -43.21 19.97
C GLU A 610 35.83 -42.08 20.87
N LYS A 611 35.34 -42.01 22.10
CA LYS A 611 35.84 -41.16 23.18
C LYS A 611 36.62 -42.01 24.18
N ALA A 612 37.32 -41.34 25.10
CA ALA A 612 38.05 -42.03 26.15
C ALA A 612 37.13 -43.02 26.91
N PRO A 613 37.61 -44.25 27.21
CA PRO A 613 36.81 -45.26 27.91
C PRO A 613 36.19 -44.74 29.21
N LEU A 614 35.03 -45.28 29.56
CA LEU A 614 34.29 -44.93 30.78
C LEU A 614 34.89 -45.67 31.97
N THR A 615 35.00 -44.99 33.12
CA THR A 615 35.60 -45.59 34.33
C THR A 615 34.58 -46.28 35.23
N ASP A 616 33.40 -45.68 35.39
CA ASP A 616 32.32 -46.16 36.23
C ASP A 616 30.95 -45.58 35.79
N TYR A 617 29.88 -45.97 36.48
CA TYR A 617 28.53 -45.49 36.21
C TYR A 617 28.34 -43.99 36.47
N GLY A 618 29.09 -43.39 37.39
CA GLY A 618 29.03 -41.95 37.65
C GLY A 618 29.65 -41.14 36.51
N ASP A 619 30.78 -41.62 35.96
CA ASP A 619 31.41 -41.08 34.76
C ASP A 619 30.51 -41.25 33.53
N LEU A 620 29.85 -42.42 33.37
CA LEU A 620 28.85 -42.65 32.32
C LEU A 620 27.71 -41.63 32.41
N GLU A 621 27.08 -41.49 33.58
CA GLU A 621 25.95 -40.58 33.76
C GLU A 621 26.36 -39.11 33.56
N ALA A 622 27.53 -38.72 34.07
CA ALA A 622 28.06 -37.37 33.91
C ALA A 622 28.31 -37.02 32.43
N ARG A 623 28.95 -37.93 31.67
CA ARG A 623 29.28 -37.70 30.25
C ARG A 623 28.06 -37.82 29.32
N MET A 624 27.07 -38.62 29.68
CA MET A 624 25.78 -38.62 28.97
C MET A 624 24.99 -37.35 29.27
N ARG A 625 24.95 -36.89 30.54
CA ARG A 625 24.26 -35.65 30.92
C ARG A 625 24.90 -34.41 30.31
N SER A 626 26.24 -34.38 30.18
CA SER A 626 26.95 -33.27 29.54
C SER A 626 26.87 -33.29 28.01
N GLY A 627 26.35 -34.37 27.41
CA GLY A 627 26.33 -34.58 25.97
C GLY A 627 27.70 -34.92 25.36
N GLU A 628 28.71 -35.23 26.18
CA GLU A 628 30.03 -35.66 25.70
C GLU A 628 29.93 -37.02 24.99
N VAL A 629 29.05 -37.91 25.48
CA VAL A 629 28.80 -39.24 24.93
C VAL A 629 27.32 -39.43 24.63
N SER A 630 27.00 -39.74 23.37
CA SER A 630 25.64 -40.01 22.89
C SER A 630 25.23 -41.48 22.96
N LEU A 631 26.22 -42.39 23.01
CA LEU A 631 26.07 -43.84 23.15
C LEU A 631 27.12 -44.38 24.13
N ALA A 632 26.70 -45.01 25.22
CA ALA A 632 27.60 -45.78 26.07
C ALA A 632 27.35 -47.28 25.89
N ILE A 633 28.43 -48.05 25.72
CA ILE A 633 28.40 -49.51 25.58
C ILE A 633 28.98 -50.12 26.85
N GLU A 634 28.25 -51.03 27.47
CA GLU A 634 28.68 -51.71 28.69
C GLU A 634 28.83 -53.21 28.47
N PHE A 635 30.04 -53.71 28.72
CA PHE A 635 30.33 -55.13 28.69
C PHE A 635 30.30 -55.71 30.12
N PRO A 636 29.51 -56.76 30.38
CA PRO A 636 29.43 -57.37 31.71
C PRO A 636 30.73 -58.12 32.07
N PRO A 637 31.01 -58.35 33.37
CA PRO A 637 32.16 -59.13 33.77
C PRO A 637 32.06 -60.58 33.25
N ASN A 638 33.16 -61.14 32.76
CA ASN A 638 33.25 -62.48 32.18
C ASN A 638 32.52 -62.68 30.83
N PHE A 639 32.14 -61.60 30.14
CA PHE A 639 31.48 -61.62 28.82
C PHE A 639 32.09 -62.65 27.84
N ALA A 640 33.40 -62.62 27.59
CA ALA A 640 34.03 -63.56 26.66
C ALA A 640 34.01 -65.03 27.13
N ARG A 641 34.10 -65.25 28.44
CA ARG A 641 34.08 -66.60 29.05
C ARG A 641 32.70 -67.23 28.91
N ASP A 642 31.67 -66.44 29.19
CA ASP A 642 30.28 -66.88 29.14
C ASP A 642 29.84 -67.15 27.69
N LEU A 643 30.26 -66.30 26.76
CA LEU A 643 30.03 -66.50 25.33
C LEU A 643 30.66 -67.81 24.81
N LYS A 644 31.91 -68.13 25.21
CA LYS A 644 32.60 -69.38 24.84
C LYS A 644 31.95 -70.63 25.43
N ARG A 645 31.24 -70.51 26.56
CA ARG A 645 30.49 -71.61 27.19
C ARG A 645 29.12 -71.83 26.56
N GLY A 646 28.73 -71.04 25.56
CA GLY A 646 27.40 -71.06 24.96
C GLY A 646 26.33 -70.38 25.82
N ALA A 647 26.73 -69.61 26.84
CA ALA A 647 25.80 -68.76 27.58
C ALA A 647 25.47 -67.49 26.77
N ARG A 648 24.43 -66.75 27.20
CA ARG A 648 23.93 -65.55 26.52
C ARG A 648 24.16 -64.30 27.38
N PRO A 649 25.39 -63.76 27.43
CA PRO A 649 25.65 -62.55 28.22
C PRO A 649 24.93 -61.32 27.61
N GLN A 650 24.52 -60.38 28.46
CA GLN A 650 23.79 -59.17 28.05
C GLN A 650 24.76 -57.99 27.95
N VAL A 651 24.86 -57.39 26.75
CA VAL A 651 25.59 -56.13 26.54
C VAL A 651 24.59 -54.98 26.66
N ALA A 652 24.90 -53.98 27.48
CA ALA A 652 24.02 -52.83 27.68
C ALA A 652 24.39 -51.70 26.70
N PHE A 653 23.38 -51.08 26.11
CA PHE A 653 23.52 -49.89 25.26
C PHE A 653 22.70 -48.76 25.84
N TRP A 654 23.38 -47.73 26.33
CA TRP A 654 22.77 -46.53 26.87
C TRP A 654 22.76 -45.46 25.79
N ILE A 655 21.58 -45.06 25.32
CA ILE A 655 21.40 -44.12 24.20
C ILE A 655 20.73 -42.86 24.72
N ASP A 656 21.23 -41.68 24.35
CA ASP A 656 20.54 -40.42 24.62
C ASP A 656 19.19 -40.35 23.88
N GLY A 657 18.12 -40.41 24.67
CA GLY A 657 16.73 -40.39 24.20
C GLY A 657 16.10 -39.00 24.05
N ALA A 658 16.83 -37.91 24.33
CA ALA A 658 16.29 -36.54 24.27
C ALA A 658 15.76 -36.17 22.87
N MET A 659 16.30 -36.80 21.82
CA MET A 659 15.83 -36.71 20.44
C MET A 659 15.41 -38.10 19.91
N PRO A 660 14.11 -38.47 19.97
CA PRO A 660 13.65 -39.82 19.64
C PRO A 660 14.02 -40.32 18.24
N THR A 661 14.04 -39.44 17.25
CA THR A 661 14.42 -39.79 15.87
C THR A 661 15.89 -40.18 15.78
N ARG A 662 16.80 -39.39 16.39
CA ARG A 662 18.23 -39.72 16.45
C ARG A 662 18.47 -40.99 17.27
N ALA A 663 17.80 -41.13 18.41
CA ALA A 663 17.91 -42.31 19.28
C ALA A 663 17.49 -43.61 18.56
N ASN A 664 16.41 -43.57 17.78
CA ASN A 664 15.96 -44.72 16.99
C ASN A 664 16.96 -45.10 15.89
N THR A 665 17.62 -44.11 15.27
CA THR A 665 18.69 -44.35 14.29
C THR A 665 19.92 -44.99 14.95
N ILE A 666 20.36 -44.46 16.11
CA ILE A 666 21.46 -45.05 16.91
C ILE A 666 21.15 -46.50 17.24
N LYS A 667 19.94 -46.76 17.75
CA LYS A 667 19.46 -48.11 18.08
C LYS A 667 19.57 -49.05 16.87
N GLY A 668 19.11 -48.61 15.70
CA GLY A 668 19.20 -49.40 14.47
C GLY A 668 20.64 -49.74 14.06
N TYR A 669 21.56 -48.77 14.13
CA TYR A 669 22.98 -48.99 13.83
C TYR A 669 23.65 -49.95 14.81
N VAL A 670 23.41 -49.76 16.11
CA VAL A 670 23.94 -50.63 17.17
C VAL A 670 23.43 -52.05 17.02
N GLN A 671 22.14 -52.24 16.72
CA GLN A 671 21.56 -53.55 16.46
C GLN A 671 22.23 -54.23 15.25
N GLY A 672 22.45 -53.51 14.15
CA GLY A 672 23.13 -54.05 12.97
C GLY A 672 24.59 -54.44 13.24
N ILE A 673 25.34 -53.63 14.02
CA ILE A 673 26.72 -53.96 14.41
C ILE A 673 26.74 -55.19 15.32
N HIS A 674 25.81 -55.28 16.28
CA HIS A 674 25.68 -56.44 17.17
C HIS A 674 25.40 -57.73 16.40
N GLU A 675 24.47 -57.70 15.45
CA GLU A 675 24.16 -58.85 14.60
C GLU A 675 25.36 -59.27 13.74
N SER A 676 26.09 -58.32 13.16
CA SER A 676 27.32 -58.58 12.39
C SER A 676 28.40 -59.26 13.25
N PHE A 677 28.59 -58.80 14.49
CA PHE A 677 29.51 -59.40 15.45
C PHE A 677 29.12 -60.86 15.76
N LEU A 678 27.83 -61.11 16.06
CA LEU A 678 27.33 -62.47 16.31
C LEU A 678 27.51 -63.40 15.11
N GLN A 679 27.28 -62.91 13.88
CA GLN A 679 27.50 -63.68 12.65
C GLN A 679 28.98 -64.06 12.46
N ARG A 680 29.90 -63.13 12.72
CA ARG A 680 31.34 -63.41 12.63
C ARG A 680 31.75 -64.46 13.66
N LEU A 681 31.28 -64.31 14.89
CA LEU A 681 31.57 -65.25 15.97
C LEU A 681 31.01 -66.65 15.68
N ALA A 682 29.83 -66.74 15.05
CA ALA A 682 29.25 -68.00 14.61
C ALA A 682 30.07 -68.69 13.49
N ARG A 683 30.67 -67.90 12.57
CA ARG A 683 31.57 -68.44 11.53
C ARG A 683 32.89 -68.94 12.10
N GLU A 684 33.43 -68.26 13.11
CA GLU A 684 34.72 -68.60 13.73
C GLU A 684 34.62 -69.73 14.77
N SER A 685 33.43 -70.03 15.30
CA SER A 685 33.21 -71.08 16.30
C SER A 685 31.92 -71.88 16.03
N PRO A 686 31.97 -72.91 15.16
CA PRO A 686 30.79 -73.66 14.69
C PRO A 686 30.01 -74.41 15.78
N ARG A 687 30.62 -74.65 16.94
CA ARG A 687 29.99 -75.35 18.09
C ARG A 687 29.25 -74.42 19.06
N ALA A 688 29.43 -73.10 18.99
CA ALA A 688 28.98 -72.18 20.04
C ALA A 688 27.62 -71.50 19.77
N ILE A 689 27.14 -71.42 18.51
CA ILE A 689 25.90 -70.70 18.19
C ILE A 689 25.07 -71.49 17.18
N ALA A 690 24.35 -72.50 17.67
CA ALA A 690 23.21 -73.08 16.96
C ALA A 690 21.91 -72.41 17.46
N ALA A 691 21.77 -71.09 17.26
CA ALA A 691 20.49 -70.40 17.45
C ALA A 691 20.50 -69.01 16.78
N GLY A 692 19.56 -68.80 15.86
CA GLY A 692 19.26 -67.55 15.17
C GLY A 692 18.81 -67.90 13.74
N GLY A 693 17.56 -68.29 13.49
CA GLY A 693 16.37 -67.42 13.63
C GLY A 693 16.38 -66.43 12.46
N ALA A 694 15.48 -66.60 11.49
CA ALA A 694 15.48 -65.92 10.20
C ALA A 694 15.94 -64.44 10.22
N GLU A 695 16.82 -64.09 9.29
CA GLU A 695 17.40 -62.75 9.16
C GLU A 695 16.34 -61.73 8.69
N VAL A 696 16.07 -60.72 9.51
CA VAL A 696 15.26 -59.56 9.10
C VAL A 696 16.21 -58.48 8.58
N ALA A 697 16.53 -58.55 7.29
CA ALA A 697 17.35 -57.51 6.66
C ALA A 697 16.53 -56.23 6.42
N LEU A 698 16.78 -55.18 7.19
CA LEU A 698 16.17 -53.87 6.97
C LEU A 698 16.85 -53.18 5.77
N ARG A 699 16.11 -52.97 4.68
CA ARG A 699 16.61 -52.32 3.46
C ARG A 699 15.74 -51.13 3.08
N TYR A 700 16.27 -49.92 3.26
CA TYR A 700 15.61 -48.71 2.79
C TYR A 700 15.73 -48.60 1.27
N ARG A 701 14.60 -48.55 0.56
CA ARG A 701 14.57 -48.62 -0.91
C ARG A 701 14.89 -47.30 -1.61
N TYR A 702 14.49 -46.16 -1.03
CA TYR A 702 14.50 -44.86 -1.71
C TYR A 702 15.50 -43.84 -1.13
N ASN A 703 15.89 -44.02 0.13
CA ASN A 703 16.95 -43.26 0.80
C ASN A 703 17.75 -44.23 1.70
N PRO A 704 18.66 -45.04 1.12
CA PRO A 704 19.39 -46.10 1.82
C PRO A 704 20.18 -45.61 3.04
N ASP A 705 20.79 -44.43 2.92
CA ASP A 705 21.61 -43.78 3.94
C ASP A 705 20.79 -42.86 4.87
N VAL A 706 19.46 -42.79 4.69
CA VAL A 706 18.53 -41.97 5.50
C VAL A 706 18.97 -40.48 5.59
N GLN A 707 19.56 -39.96 4.52
CA GLN A 707 20.03 -38.57 4.45
C GLN A 707 18.87 -37.57 4.51
N SER A 708 19.10 -36.44 5.16
CA SER A 708 18.10 -35.40 5.42
C SER A 708 17.86 -34.59 4.15
N LEU A 709 18.91 -34.28 3.39
CA LEU A 709 18.82 -33.47 2.17
C LEU A 709 17.85 -34.05 1.12
N PRO A 710 17.96 -35.32 0.68
CA PRO A 710 17.03 -35.91 -0.30
C PRO A 710 15.58 -36.03 0.20
N ALA A 711 15.35 -35.99 1.52
CA ALA A 711 14.01 -36.02 2.10
C ALA A 711 13.39 -34.62 2.26
N MET A 712 14.20 -33.64 2.68
CA MET A 712 13.76 -32.30 3.06
C MET A 712 13.66 -31.35 1.86
N VAL A 713 14.63 -31.37 0.94
CA VAL A 713 14.66 -30.48 -0.23
C VAL A 713 13.36 -30.60 -1.07
N PRO A 714 12.91 -31.79 -1.48
CA PRO A 714 11.63 -31.93 -2.20
C PRO A 714 10.41 -31.50 -1.38
N ALA A 715 10.50 -31.56 -0.04
CA ALA A 715 9.43 -31.18 0.86
C ALA A 715 9.32 -29.67 1.07
N MET A 716 10.42 -28.92 0.94
CA MET A 716 10.44 -27.46 1.09
C MET A 716 9.90 -26.72 -0.13
N ILE A 717 10.05 -27.29 -1.34
CA ILE A 717 9.51 -26.71 -2.58
C ILE A 717 8.01 -26.37 -2.46
N PRO A 718 7.11 -27.30 -2.05
CA PRO A 718 5.71 -26.99 -1.77
C PRO A 718 5.48 -25.86 -0.76
N ILE A 719 6.27 -25.78 0.31
CA ILE A 719 6.09 -24.77 1.37
C ILE A 719 6.40 -23.37 0.83
N LEU A 720 7.54 -23.24 0.15
CA LEU A 720 7.99 -21.97 -0.43
C LEU A 720 7.05 -21.49 -1.55
N LEU A 721 6.54 -22.42 -2.37
CA LEU A 721 5.56 -22.12 -3.43
C LEU A 721 4.15 -21.82 -2.90
N MET A 722 3.81 -22.22 -1.68
CA MET A 722 2.57 -21.77 -1.04
C MET A 722 2.70 -20.35 -0.50
N MET A 723 3.80 -20.07 0.21
CA MET A 723 3.92 -18.83 0.97
C MET A 723 4.04 -17.58 0.08
N ILE A 724 5.03 -17.57 -0.82
CA ILE A 724 5.43 -16.35 -1.52
C ILE A 724 4.43 -15.95 -2.62
N PRO A 725 3.99 -16.85 -3.53
CA PRO A 725 2.99 -16.49 -4.53
C PRO A 725 1.65 -16.07 -3.92
N ALA A 726 1.18 -16.75 -2.86
CA ALA A 726 -0.04 -16.35 -2.17
C ALA A 726 0.07 -14.94 -1.58
N MET A 727 1.16 -14.66 -0.87
CA MET A 727 1.41 -13.36 -0.22
C MET A 727 1.49 -12.21 -1.24
N LEU A 728 2.24 -12.40 -2.34
CA LEU A 728 2.36 -11.40 -3.40
C LEU A 728 1.05 -11.15 -4.13
N THR A 729 0.26 -12.21 -4.36
CA THR A 729 -1.06 -12.10 -4.99
C THR A 729 -2.04 -11.34 -4.08
N ALA A 730 -2.01 -11.62 -2.77
CA ALA A 730 -2.82 -10.90 -1.80
C ALA A 730 -2.48 -9.40 -1.78
N LEU A 731 -1.18 -9.08 -1.77
CA LEU A 731 -0.67 -7.72 -1.80
C LEU A 731 -1.11 -6.97 -3.08
N GLY A 732 -1.15 -7.64 -4.23
CA GLY A 732 -1.53 -7.05 -5.51
C GLY A 732 -2.94 -6.46 -5.54
N VAL A 733 -3.89 -7.05 -4.82
CA VAL A 733 -5.28 -6.53 -4.71
C VAL A 733 -5.39 -5.53 -3.56
N VAL A 734 -4.81 -5.83 -2.40
CA VAL A 734 -4.94 -4.97 -1.21
C VAL A 734 -4.26 -3.62 -1.40
N ARG A 735 -3.13 -3.58 -2.13
CA ARG A 735 -2.49 -2.30 -2.51
C ARG A 735 -3.42 -1.38 -3.28
N GLU A 736 -4.27 -1.89 -4.16
CA GLU A 736 -5.23 -1.04 -4.90
C GLU A 736 -6.39 -0.56 -4.02
N LYS A 737 -6.78 -1.35 -3.02
CA LYS A 737 -7.76 -0.92 -2.01
C LYS A 737 -7.20 0.23 -1.16
N GLU A 738 -5.94 0.11 -0.75
CA GLU A 738 -5.28 1.10 0.11
C GLU A 738 -4.90 2.38 -0.64
N LEU A 739 -4.46 2.28 -1.90
CA LEU A 739 -4.15 3.44 -2.74
C LEU A 739 -5.39 4.11 -3.36
N GLY A 740 -6.56 3.47 -3.29
CA GLY A 740 -7.82 3.98 -3.85
C GLY A 740 -8.04 3.70 -5.35
N SER A 741 -7.05 3.15 -6.06
CA SER A 741 -7.17 2.82 -7.49
C SER A 741 -8.17 1.68 -7.76
N ILE A 742 -8.62 0.96 -6.72
CA ILE A 742 -9.74 0.00 -6.81
C ILE A 742 -11.04 0.65 -7.31
N VAL A 743 -11.21 1.96 -7.18
CA VAL A 743 -12.38 2.68 -7.74
C VAL A 743 -12.50 2.47 -9.25
N ASN A 744 -11.36 2.41 -9.97
CA ASN A 744 -11.35 2.09 -11.40
C ASN A 744 -12.00 0.74 -11.67
N PHE A 745 -11.81 -0.26 -10.79
CA PHE A 745 -12.49 -1.53 -10.92
C PHE A 745 -14.00 -1.39 -10.73
N TYR A 746 -14.51 -0.51 -9.85
CA TYR A 746 -15.96 -0.36 -9.65
C TYR A 746 -16.66 0.31 -10.83
N VAL A 747 -16.05 1.37 -11.40
CA VAL A 747 -16.68 2.20 -12.44
C VAL A 747 -16.44 1.71 -13.88
N THR A 748 -15.51 0.79 -14.09
CA THR A 748 -15.26 0.21 -15.43
C THR A 748 -16.14 -1.03 -15.71
N PRO A 749 -16.35 -1.40 -16.99
CA PRO A 749 -17.15 -2.57 -17.39
C PRO A 749 -16.58 -3.94 -16.98
N VAL A 750 -15.51 -3.97 -16.20
CA VAL A 750 -14.74 -5.16 -15.85
C VAL A 750 -15.52 -6.04 -14.87
N THR A 751 -15.57 -7.35 -15.08
CA THR A 751 -16.21 -8.25 -14.11
C THR A 751 -15.26 -8.64 -12.97
N ARG A 752 -15.81 -9.08 -11.83
CA ARG A 752 -15.01 -9.59 -10.70
C ARG A 752 -14.06 -10.72 -11.13
N LEU A 753 -14.55 -11.61 -12.01
CA LEU A 753 -13.78 -12.73 -12.52
C LEU A 753 -12.62 -12.27 -13.42
N GLU A 754 -12.88 -11.35 -14.35
CA GLU A 754 -11.85 -10.78 -15.23
C GLU A 754 -10.76 -10.07 -14.43
N PHE A 755 -11.16 -9.30 -13.41
CA PHE A 755 -10.23 -8.58 -12.53
C PHE A 755 -9.35 -9.54 -11.73
N LEU A 756 -9.96 -10.52 -11.06
CA LEU A 756 -9.23 -11.48 -10.21
C LEU A 756 -8.30 -12.37 -11.02
N LEU A 757 -8.79 -12.99 -12.11
CA LEU A 757 -7.96 -13.82 -12.98
C LEU A 757 -6.87 -13.01 -13.69
N GLY A 758 -7.21 -11.79 -14.14
CA GLY A 758 -6.25 -10.88 -14.76
C GLY A 758 -5.10 -10.56 -13.82
N LYS A 759 -5.39 -10.32 -12.54
CA LYS A 759 -4.35 -10.16 -11.50
C LYS A 759 -3.61 -11.45 -11.19
N GLN A 760 -4.28 -12.60 -11.20
CA GLN A 760 -3.68 -13.89 -10.84
C GLN A 760 -2.60 -14.36 -11.82
N LEU A 761 -2.83 -14.22 -13.13
CA LEU A 761 -1.98 -14.81 -14.17
C LEU A 761 -0.49 -14.43 -14.07
N PRO A 762 -0.11 -13.15 -13.85
CA PRO A 762 1.30 -12.78 -13.70
C PRO A 762 1.97 -13.41 -12.47
N TYR A 763 1.23 -13.58 -11.36
CA TYR A 763 1.75 -14.26 -10.18
C TYR A 763 1.88 -15.77 -10.38
N VAL A 764 1.00 -16.38 -11.18
CA VAL A 764 1.17 -17.78 -11.59
C VAL A 764 2.44 -17.93 -12.43
N GLY A 765 2.66 -17.04 -13.41
CA GLY A 765 3.89 -17.01 -14.20
C GLY A 765 5.13 -16.84 -13.32
N LEU A 766 5.12 -15.87 -12.40
CA LEU A 766 6.19 -15.65 -11.43
C LEU A 766 6.44 -16.89 -10.55
N GLY A 767 5.37 -17.53 -10.07
CA GLY A 767 5.45 -18.75 -9.28
C GLY A 767 6.05 -19.93 -10.04
N MET A 768 5.79 -20.04 -11.34
CA MET A 768 6.41 -21.07 -12.19
C MET A 768 7.89 -20.82 -12.45
N VAL A 769 8.31 -19.56 -12.62
CA VAL A 769 9.75 -19.22 -12.69
C VAL A 769 10.43 -19.54 -11.36
N ASN A 770 9.79 -19.21 -10.23
CA ASN A 770 10.28 -19.54 -8.90
C ASN A 770 10.36 -21.07 -8.69
N PHE A 771 9.38 -21.85 -9.16
CA PHE A 771 9.44 -23.32 -9.15
C PHE A 771 10.63 -23.85 -9.95
N ALA A 772 10.85 -23.35 -11.17
CA ALA A 772 12.00 -23.76 -11.98
C ALA A 772 13.33 -23.46 -11.28
N MET A 773 13.44 -22.29 -10.63
CA MET A 773 14.61 -21.93 -9.81
C MET A 773 14.81 -22.88 -8.63
N LEU A 774 13.75 -23.21 -7.89
CA LEU A 774 13.83 -24.14 -6.75
C LEU A 774 14.21 -25.56 -7.17
N VAL A 775 13.69 -26.04 -8.31
CA VAL A 775 14.11 -27.33 -8.89
C VAL A 775 15.57 -27.29 -9.32
N ALA A 776 16.03 -26.20 -9.95
CA ALA A 776 17.43 -26.04 -10.33
C ALA A 776 18.35 -26.00 -9.09
N LEU A 777 17.97 -25.31 -8.02
CA LEU A 777 18.70 -25.34 -6.76
C LEU A 777 18.75 -26.76 -6.16
N ALA A 778 17.61 -27.47 -6.16
CA ALA A 778 17.54 -28.84 -5.66
C ALA A 778 18.49 -29.79 -6.40
N THR A 779 18.56 -29.69 -7.73
CA THR A 779 19.37 -30.61 -8.55
C THR A 779 20.82 -30.18 -8.68
N LEU A 780 21.10 -28.90 -8.94
CA LEU A 780 22.45 -28.40 -9.23
C LEU A 780 23.25 -28.09 -7.96
N PHE A 781 22.59 -27.59 -6.92
CA PHE A 781 23.28 -27.16 -5.70
C PHE A 781 23.20 -28.21 -4.59
N PHE A 782 21.99 -28.69 -4.26
CA PHE A 782 21.81 -29.69 -3.20
C PHE A 782 22.11 -31.13 -3.65
N GLY A 783 22.35 -31.34 -4.95
CA GLY A 783 22.69 -32.66 -5.50
C GLY A 783 21.57 -33.69 -5.40
N VAL A 784 20.29 -33.26 -5.27
CA VAL A 784 19.14 -34.16 -5.17
C VAL A 784 18.64 -34.48 -6.59
N PRO A 785 18.85 -35.71 -7.11
CA PRO A 785 18.50 -36.02 -8.49
C PRO A 785 16.98 -36.13 -8.68
N LEU A 786 16.48 -35.59 -9.78
CA LEU A 786 15.09 -35.76 -10.20
C LEU A 786 14.95 -37.07 -10.99
N LYS A 787 14.45 -38.13 -10.34
CA LYS A 787 14.39 -39.48 -10.93
C LYS A 787 13.15 -39.74 -11.79
N GLY A 788 12.05 -39.04 -11.51
CA GLY A 788 10.75 -39.25 -12.15
C GLY A 788 10.47 -38.29 -13.31
N SER A 789 9.18 -38.08 -13.60
CA SER A 789 8.74 -37.24 -14.71
C SER A 789 8.74 -35.74 -14.37
N LEU A 790 9.62 -34.98 -15.01
CA LEU A 790 9.63 -33.51 -14.92
C LEU A 790 8.30 -32.87 -15.40
N PRO A 791 7.68 -33.32 -16.53
CA PRO A 791 6.36 -32.83 -16.93
C PRO A 791 5.28 -33.05 -15.87
N ALA A 792 5.26 -34.20 -15.19
CA ALA A 792 4.30 -34.46 -14.12
C ALA A 792 4.50 -33.47 -12.95
N LEU A 793 5.76 -33.24 -12.54
CA LEU A 793 6.07 -32.26 -11.50
C LEU A 793 5.68 -30.83 -11.91
N ALA A 794 5.94 -30.44 -13.16
CA ALA A 794 5.63 -29.12 -13.68
C ALA A 794 4.11 -28.85 -13.78
N ILE A 795 3.32 -29.84 -14.23
CA ILE A 795 1.84 -29.74 -14.23
C ILE A 795 1.32 -29.66 -12.80
N GLY A 796 1.87 -30.47 -11.89
CA GLY A 796 1.51 -30.42 -10.47
C GLY A 796 1.81 -29.05 -9.86
N ALA A 797 2.98 -28.49 -10.18
CA ALA A 797 3.39 -27.16 -9.74
C ALA A 797 2.49 -26.07 -10.31
N LEU A 798 2.08 -26.16 -11.57
CA LEU A 798 1.16 -25.19 -12.18
C LEU A 798 -0.20 -25.14 -11.48
N LEU A 799 -0.80 -26.32 -11.22
CA LEU A 799 -2.06 -26.40 -10.48
C LEU A 799 -1.90 -25.90 -9.04
N TYR A 800 -0.79 -26.28 -8.40
CA TYR A 800 -0.49 -25.89 -7.03
C TYR A 800 -0.25 -24.39 -6.86
N VAL A 801 0.52 -23.77 -7.76
CA VAL A 801 0.71 -22.31 -7.81
C VAL A 801 -0.61 -21.62 -8.12
N GLY A 802 -1.47 -22.20 -8.96
CA GLY A 802 -2.86 -21.75 -9.15
C GLY A 802 -3.65 -21.73 -7.84
N CYS A 803 -3.53 -22.78 -7.01
CA CYS A 803 -4.17 -22.82 -5.69
C CYS A 803 -3.58 -21.78 -4.73
N SER A 804 -2.25 -21.67 -4.67
CA SER A 804 -1.52 -20.73 -3.81
C SER A 804 -1.92 -19.27 -4.09
N THR A 805 -1.85 -18.87 -5.36
CA THR A 805 -2.29 -17.53 -5.80
C THR A 805 -3.80 -17.32 -5.57
N GLY A 806 -4.63 -18.35 -5.78
CA GLY A 806 -6.07 -18.32 -5.50
C GLY A 806 -6.39 -18.10 -4.02
N LEU A 807 -5.63 -18.72 -3.11
CA LEU A 807 -5.75 -18.50 -1.67
C LEU A 807 -5.32 -17.07 -1.28
N GLY A 808 -4.28 -16.54 -1.92
CA GLY A 808 -3.90 -15.13 -1.81
C GLY A 808 -5.03 -14.17 -2.20
N LEU A 809 -5.71 -14.44 -3.32
CA LEU A 809 -6.89 -13.67 -3.74
C LEU A 809 -8.03 -13.76 -2.73
N LEU A 810 -8.29 -14.94 -2.19
CA LEU A 810 -9.32 -15.15 -1.17
C LEU A 810 -9.05 -14.28 0.05
N ILE A 811 -7.83 -14.29 0.56
CA ILE A 811 -7.41 -13.51 1.73
C ILE A 811 -7.49 -11.99 1.43
N SER A 812 -7.11 -11.59 0.22
CA SER A 812 -7.23 -10.20 -0.24
C SER A 812 -8.66 -9.69 -0.24
N SER A 813 -9.66 -10.57 -0.36
CA SER A 813 -11.07 -10.15 -0.37
C SER A 813 -11.53 -9.66 1.02
N VAL A 814 -10.96 -10.23 2.10
CA VAL A 814 -11.32 -9.94 3.49
C VAL A 814 -10.52 -8.78 4.05
N LEU A 815 -9.22 -8.71 3.74
CA LEU A 815 -8.31 -7.76 4.34
C LEU A 815 -8.28 -6.42 3.59
N LYS A 816 -8.01 -5.34 4.34
CA LYS A 816 -7.99 -3.95 3.83
C LYS A 816 -6.60 -3.29 3.84
N SER A 817 -5.69 -3.74 4.70
CA SER A 817 -4.34 -3.19 4.86
C SER A 817 -3.28 -4.14 4.30
N GLN A 818 -2.26 -3.61 3.64
CA GLN A 818 -1.14 -4.40 3.12
C GLN A 818 -0.41 -5.20 4.20
N ILE A 819 -0.18 -4.61 5.38
CA ILE A 819 0.49 -5.29 6.50
C ILE A 819 -0.34 -6.49 6.96
N ALA A 820 -1.65 -6.28 7.16
CA ALA A 820 -2.58 -7.35 7.52
C ALA A 820 -2.60 -8.43 6.43
N ALA A 821 -2.56 -8.06 5.15
CA ALA A 821 -2.55 -8.99 4.03
C ALA A 821 -1.31 -9.89 4.02
N ILE A 822 -0.12 -9.33 4.27
CA ILE A 822 1.13 -10.08 4.34
C ILE A 822 1.10 -11.10 5.48
N PHE A 823 0.86 -10.63 6.72
CA PHE A 823 0.85 -11.50 7.90
C PHE A 823 -0.31 -12.49 7.88
N GLY A 824 -1.51 -12.03 7.55
CA GLY A 824 -2.71 -12.87 7.44
C GLY A 824 -2.54 -13.97 6.40
N THR A 825 -1.93 -13.66 5.25
CA THR A 825 -1.62 -14.67 4.24
C THR A 825 -0.55 -15.64 4.72
N ALA A 826 0.54 -15.16 5.32
CA ALA A 826 1.59 -16.03 5.85
C ALA A 826 1.05 -17.01 6.91
N ILE A 827 0.25 -16.55 7.87
CA ILE A 827 -0.36 -17.40 8.91
C ILE A 827 -1.32 -18.41 8.30
N ALA A 828 -2.24 -17.96 7.45
CA ALA A 828 -3.27 -18.81 6.86
C ALA A 828 -2.69 -19.84 5.87
N THR A 829 -1.53 -19.56 5.28
CA THR A 829 -0.87 -20.46 4.32
C THR A 829 0.15 -21.39 4.99
N LEU A 830 1.07 -20.82 5.78
CA LEU A 830 2.26 -21.51 6.26
C LEU A 830 1.95 -22.48 7.38
N LEU A 831 1.12 -22.08 8.35
CA LEU A 831 0.81 -22.94 9.49
C LEU A 831 0.11 -24.24 9.04
N PRO A 832 -0.95 -24.20 8.21
CA PRO A 832 -1.55 -25.44 7.73
C PRO A 832 -0.63 -26.23 6.81
N ALA A 833 0.18 -25.55 5.98
CA ALA A 833 1.15 -26.20 5.12
C ALA A 833 2.21 -26.99 5.91
N ILE A 834 2.64 -26.49 7.07
CA ILE A 834 3.65 -27.16 7.89
C ILE A 834 3.03 -28.24 8.77
N GLN A 835 1.90 -27.94 9.42
CA GLN A 835 1.33 -28.80 10.47
C GLN A 835 0.45 -29.93 9.91
N PHE A 836 -0.30 -29.70 8.82
CA PHE A 836 -1.34 -30.63 8.36
C PHE A 836 -1.03 -31.31 7.02
N SER A 837 0.07 -30.97 6.34
CA SER A 837 0.34 -31.45 4.98
C SER A 837 0.95 -32.84 4.86
N GLY A 838 1.32 -33.50 5.97
CA GLY A 838 2.12 -34.73 5.92
C GLY A 838 3.63 -34.50 6.02
N LEU A 839 4.09 -33.29 6.36
CA LEU A 839 5.51 -32.98 6.49
C LEU A 839 6.15 -33.70 7.69
N PHE A 840 5.61 -33.49 8.89
CA PHE A 840 6.10 -34.07 10.15
C PHE A 840 5.36 -35.36 10.55
N GLN A 841 4.03 -35.38 10.38
CA GLN A 841 3.20 -36.53 10.69
C GLN A 841 2.37 -36.90 9.46
N PRO A 842 2.28 -38.19 9.09
CA PRO A 842 1.44 -38.61 7.97
C PRO A 842 -0.01 -38.18 8.17
N VAL A 843 -0.67 -37.71 7.11
CA VAL A 843 -2.08 -37.28 7.17
C VAL A 843 -3.00 -38.42 7.60
N SER A 844 -2.66 -39.67 7.30
CA SER A 844 -3.39 -40.86 7.75
C SER A 844 -3.34 -41.10 9.25
N ALA A 845 -2.37 -40.52 9.96
CA ALA A 845 -2.24 -40.62 11.41
C ALA A 845 -3.00 -39.51 12.16
N MET A 846 -3.45 -38.47 11.45
CA MET A 846 -4.19 -37.35 12.05
C MET A 846 -5.64 -37.76 12.35
N GLN A 847 -6.23 -37.14 13.37
CA GLN A 847 -7.62 -37.35 13.76
C GLN A 847 -8.41 -36.03 13.76
N GLY A 848 -9.74 -36.12 13.64
CA GLY A 848 -10.64 -34.98 13.73
C GLY A 848 -10.39 -33.89 12.66
N ALA A 849 -10.41 -32.63 13.08
CA ALA A 849 -10.29 -31.48 12.17
C ALA A 849 -8.94 -31.42 11.43
N GLY A 850 -7.85 -31.88 12.07
CA GLY A 850 -6.53 -31.90 11.44
C GLY A 850 -6.46 -32.82 10.22
N ALA A 851 -7.13 -33.98 10.27
CA ALA A 851 -7.22 -34.90 9.15
C ALA A 851 -8.03 -34.32 7.98
N LEU A 852 -9.14 -33.64 8.27
CA LEU A 852 -9.97 -32.98 7.27
C LEU A 852 -9.19 -31.86 6.56
N ILE A 853 -8.51 -31.01 7.34
CA ILE A 853 -7.64 -29.95 6.79
C ILE A 853 -6.56 -30.59 5.92
N GLY A 854 -5.85 -31.60 6.42
CA GLY A 854 -4.80 -32.29 5.66
C GLY A 854 -5.29 -32.89 4.34
N GLN A 855 -6.50 -33.46 4.28
CA GLN A 855 -7.05 -34.03 3.04
C GLN A 855 -7.46 -32.97 2.02
N LEU A 856 -8.00 -31.84 2.47
CA LEU A 856 -8.46 -30.75 1.60
C LEU A 856 -7.33 -29.82 1.16
N TYR A 857 -6.29 -29.69 1.97
CA TYR A 857 -5.27 -28.66 1.77
C TYR A 857 -4.36 -28.98 0.56
N PRO A 858 -4.15 -28.04 -0.38
CA PRO A 858 -3.39 -28.30 -1.61
C PRO A 858 -1.96 -28.80 -1.37
N THR A 859 -1.31 -28.35 -0.28
CA THR A 859 0.10 -28.70 0.00
C THR A 859 0.28 -30.20 0.18
N THR A 860 -0.69 -30.91 0.76
CA THR A 860 -0.62 -32.36 0.97
C THR A 860 -0.42 -33.12 -0.33
N HIS A 861 -1.21 -32.76 -1.34
CA HIS A 861 -1.20 -33.42 -2.64
C HIS A 861 0.08 -33.12 -3.41
N PHE A 862 0.48 -31.84 -3.46
CA PHE A 862 1.71 -31.46 -4.15
C PHE A 862 2.99 -31.94 -3.43
N LEU A 863 2.99 -32.01 -2.09
CA LEU A 863 4.08 -32.61 -1.31
C LEU A 863 4.28 -34.08 -1.69
N THR A 864 3.19 -34.82 -1.88
CA THR A 864 3.23 -36.22 -2.29
C THR A 864 3.74 -36.38 -3.72
N ILE A 865 3.29 -35.51 -4.65
CA ILE A 865 3.80 -35.46 -6.04
C ILE A 865 5.30 -35.16 -6.04
N SER A 866 5.74 -34.12 -5.32
CA SER A 866 7.15 -33.71 -5.24
C SER A 866 8.04 -34.84 -4.73
N ARG A 867 7.73 -35.41 -3.56
CA ARG A 867 8.48 -36.56 -3.01
C ARG A 867 8.44 -37.79 -3.94
N GLY A 868 7.31 -38.04 -4.61
CA GLY A 868 7.14 -39.14 -5.56
C GLY A 868 8.05 -39.03 -6.78
N VAL A 869 8.14 -37.84 -7.38
CA VAL A 869 8.99 -37.58 -8.55
C VAL A 869 10.48 -37.59 -8.19
N PHE A 870 10.88 -36.93 -7.10
CA PHE A 870 12.29 -36.87 -6.71
C PHE A 870 12.81 -38.24 -6.21
N ASN A 871 12.07 -38.90 -5.32
CA ASN A 871 12.61 -40.06 -4.58
C ASN A 871 12.17 -41.41 -5.13
N LYS A 872 10.96 -41.50 -5.72
CA LYS A 872 10.35 -42.77 -6.14
C LYS A 872 10.30 -43.00 -7.66
N ALA A 873 10.81 -42.05 -8.44
CA ALA A 873 10.81 -42.08 -9.92
C ALA A 873 9.40 -42.20 -10.55
N LEU A 874 8.38 -41.66 -9.87
CA LEU A 874 6.99 -41.77 -10.32
C LEU A 874 6.66 -40.83 -11.48
N GLY A 875 5.74 -41.28 -12.33
CA GLY A 875 5.20 -40.52 -13.46
C GLY A 875 3.79 -40.00 -13.22
N LEU A 876 3.20 -39.41 -14.26
CA LEU A 876 1.82 -38.89 -14.22
C LEU A 876 0.79 -40.00 -13.95
N ALA A 877 1.00 -41.18 -14.54
CA ALA A 877 0.10 -42.33 -14.40
C ALA A 877 0.02 -42.85 -12.96
N ASP A 878 1.10 -42.72 -12.18
CA ASP A 878 1.14 -43.19 -10.79
C ASP A 878 0.55 -42.15 -9.83
N LEU A 879 0.62 -40.87 -10.19
CA LEU A 879 0.33 -39.74 -9.32
C LEU A 879 -1.00 -39.06 -9.61
N TRP A 880 -1.73 -39.45 -10.65
CA TRP A 880 -2.99 -38.81 -11.07
C TRP A 880 -4.02 -38.56 -9.96
N PRO A 881 -4.19 -39.42 -8.92
CA PRO A 881 -5.17 -39.17 -7.86
C PRO A 881 -4.88 -37.88 -7.08
N TYR A 882 -3.62 -37.46 -7.00
CA TYR A 882 -3.19 -36.24 -6.30
C TYR A 882 -3.36 -34.97 -7.16
N PHE A 883 -3.54 -35.10 -8.48
CA PHE A 883 -3.82 -33.95 -9.35
C PHE A 883 -5.28 -33.50 -9.27
N VAL A 884 -6.21 -34.44 -9.05
CA VAL A 884 -7.66 -34.14 -9.03
C VAL A 884 -8.04 -33.13 -7.95
N PRO A 885 -7.60 -33.25 -6.68
CA PRO A 885 -7.90 -32.25 -5.65
C PRO A 885 -7.33 -30.87 -5.98
N LEU A 886 -6.12 -30.81 -6.55
CA LEU A 886 -5.51 -29.54 -6.99
C LEU A 886 -6.31 -28.89 -8.12
N LEU A 887 -6.74 -29.69 -9.10
CA LEU A 887 -7.53 -29.21 -10.23
C LEU A 887 -8.89 -28.65 -9.77
N LEU A 888 -9.54 -29.29 -8.80
CA LEU A 888 -10.82 -28.85 -8.24
C LEU A 888 -10.67 -27.64 -7.30
N ALA A 889 -9.55 -27.53 -6.57
CA ALA A 889 -9.32 -26.43 -5.63
C ALA A 889 -9.21 -25.07 -6.34
N VAL A 890 -8.59 -25.01 -7.54
CA VAL A 890 -8.44 -23.76 -8.31
C VAL A 890 -9.78 -23.05 -8.56
N PRO A 891 -10.77 -23.65 -9.25
CA PRO A 891 -12.05 -22.98 -9.50
C PRO A 891 -12.84 -22.68 -8.22
N VAL A 892 -12.76 -23.55 -7.20
CA VAL A 892 -13.43 -23.32 -5.91
C VAL A 892 -12.87 -22.07 -5.24
N LEU A 893 -11.54 -21.94 -5.14
CA LEU A 893 -10.89 -20.77 -4.55
C LEU A 893 -11.21 -19.49 -5.35
N THR A 894 -11.21 -19.56 -6.68
CA THR A 894 -11.60 -18.43 -7.53
C THR A 894 -13.05 -18.03 -7.29
N LEU A 895 -14.00 -18.98 -7.21
CA LEU A 895 -15.42 -18.69 -6.98
C LEU A 895 -15.67 -18.06 -5.61
N ILE A 896 -15.02 -18.57 -4.55
CA ILE A 896 -15.12 -17.99 -3.21
C ILE A 896 -14.51 -16.58 -3.20
N SER A 897 -13.38 -16.37 -3.89
CA SER A 897 -12.78 -15.04 -4.03
C SER A 897 -13.69 -14.06 -4.77
N VAL A 898 -14.38 -14.51 -5.82
CA VAL A 898 -15.39 -13.72 -6.56
C VAL A 898 -16.59 -13.37 -5.68
N ALA A 899 -17.01 -14.28 -4.80
CA ALA A 899 -18.09 -14.04 -3.84
C ALA A 899 -17.67 -13.03 -2.75
N GLY A 900 -16.43 -13.12 -2.28
CA GLY A 900 -15.87 -12.19 -1.28
C GLY A 900 -15.58 -10.79 -1.84
N LEU A 901 -15.24 -10.66 -3.12
CA LEU A 901 -14.99 -9.36 -3.75
C LEU A 901 -16.31 -8.65 -4.10
N ARG A 902 -16.53 -7.48 -3.51
CA ARG A 902 -17.67 -6.63 -3.84
C ARG A 902 -17.37 -5.80 -5.11
N LYS A 903 -18.40 -5.57 -5.93
CA LYS A 903 -18.32 -4.75 -7.16
C LYS A 903 -18.69 -3.27 -6.92
N GLN A 904 -19.11 -2.95 -5.71
CA GLN A 904 -19.39 -1.60 -5.22
C GLN A 904 -18.86 -1.48 -3.80
N GLU A 905 -18.45 -0.28 -3.42
CA GLU A 905 -18.16 0.06 -2.03
C GLU A 905 -19.47 0.13 -1.22
N ARG A 906 -19.41 -0.22 0.08
CA ARG A 906 -20.59 -0.25 0.96
C ARG A 906 -20.71 1.03 1.79
#